data_AF-A0A803J9Q9-F1
#
_entry.id   AF-A0A803J9Q9-F1
#
_cell.length_a   1.000
_cell.length_b   1.000
_cell.length_c   1.000
_cell.angle_alpha   90.00
_cell.angle_beta   90.00
_cell.angle_gamma   90.00
#
_symmetry.space_group_name_H-M   'P 1'
#
loop_
_entity.id
_entity.type
_entity.pdbx_description
1 polymer ?
#
loop_
_entity_poly.entity_id
_entity_poly.type
_entity_poly.pdbx_seq_one_letter_code
_entity_poly.pdbx_strand_id
1 'polypeptide(L)'
;MERPSGAAGGEGGRRGGGATQNRRGKRRQRKPKNPAGAGDSGAASAQQPQYREDSFSSLTEDITCSICLDDLTDPVYIACGHTFCRGCITTHWGTPHPHGYLCPECRASCPRNHIVPDYRLGNLVSKIKQGIQERNAMQEHLLAMEPDHPIQLVWADRSGRLNLNQSEACDCFLNTQYSHYPVFLLCIIGEKRRGKSFLMNYIMRALRSMEMGEEFTLGADDEALKGFEWSPGTESTTKGIWMWNRPFILDHKGGKTAVFLLDTEGSLDIGSDRETCIKLSALSLFLSSHLIFNVASNLKETELDYMEMYLNMGEEYGTQNLQHLDILVRDWYNSKKWDRDVAHFYISREIENLQQRNSYPKVLWSLKSNQTRCFLLPHPGKGITGESKGRLQDMDEDFQESLRSYVYEVIRVVCTHIKLNVYGEILTSAHIFSMLKEFMEVLDRQKYGFSSPMEMFYAIKNQRLMGDIENEFEEFLKNQALGALGRVALLLLACGSVWGRISKREPDNGEDTEQFPADCEEVHAAGAEADGVYVIYPAGSSSAVPVYCDMTTDGGKWTVIQKRFNGTLSFFRGWTDYKLGFGRADEEYWLGLHNIYQLTLRRKYELRIDLGDFENNTVHAKYGDFSLSPKAINPEDDGYTLYVEEFTDGGAGDSLTYHSGMKFSTYDRDRDTYQQNCASLSAGGFWFRACHLANLNGPYLRGAHLSYGSGIIWSGWKGLYYSLKSTEMKIRRV
;
A
#
# COMPACT_ATOMS: atom_id res chain seq x y z
N MET A 1 63.06 -14.31 17.79
CA MET A 1 64.19 -13.42 17.47
C MET A 1 63.81 -12.00 17.82
N GLU A 2 64.53 -11.46 18.80
CA GLU A 2 64.92 -10.04 19.02
C GLU A 2 63.87 -8.91 18.92
N ARG A 3 63.23 -8.61 20.06
CA ARG A 3 63.45 -7.48 21.02
C ARG A 3 63.79 -6.04 20.53
N PRO A 4 63.58 -5.00 21.39
CA PRO A 4 62.81 -3.77 21.08
C PRO A 4 63.52 -2.46 21.51
N SER A 5 62.80 -1.33 21.59
CA SER A 5 62.98 -0.19 22.55
C SER A 5 61.90 0.86 22.24
N GLY A 6 61.13 1.43 23.16
CA GLY A 6 61.40 2.08 24.47
C GLY A 6 61.02 3.57 24.30
N ALA A 7 60.50 4.37 25.23
CA ALA A 7 60.19 4.33 26.67
C ALA A 7 59.33 5.61 26.93
N ALA A 8 58.25 5.62 27.72
CA ALA A 8 58.16 5.79 29.19
C ALA A 8 58.09 7.25 29.71
N GLY A 9 57.24 7.43 30.73
CA GLY A 9 57.26 8.51 31.74
C GLY A 9 55.96 9.34 31.75
N GLY A 10 55.18 9.45 32.83
CA GLY A 10 55.32 9.03 34.22
C GLY A 10 54.70 10.08 35.15
N GLU A 11 53.77 9.65 36.03
CA GLU A 11 53.43 10.18 37.37
C GLU A 11 52.93 11.64 37.52
N GLY A 12 52.06 12.04 38.46
CA GLY A 12 51.41 11.40 39.60
C GLY A 12 50.72 12.46 40.49
N GLY A 13 49.90 12.01 41.46
CA GLY A 13 49.52 12.76 42.69
C GLY A 13 48.18 13.54 42.64
N ARG A 14 47.07 13.04 43.19
CA ARG A 14 46.62 12.96 44.61
C ARG A 14 45.96 14.24 45.20
N ARG A 15 44.67 14.04 45.56
CA ARG A 15 43.95 14.36 46.82
C ARG A 15 43.26 15.72 47.05
N GLY A 16 42.01 15.59 47.53
CA GLY A 16 41.29 16.48 48.47
C GLY A 16 40.42 17.53 47.75
N GLY A 17 39.10 17.61 47.90
CA GLY A 17 38.25 17.38 49.07
C GLY A 17 37.82 18.73 49.65
N GLY A 18 36.51 19.04 49.67
CA GLY A 18 35.98 20.14 50.49
C GLY A 18 34.88 20.97 49.83
N ALA A 19 33.65 20.79 50.33
CA ALA A 19 32.48 21.62 50.08
C ALA A 19 32.63 23.06 50.62
N THR A 20 31.88 24.03 50.06
CA THR A 20 30.86 24.83 50.78
C THR A 20 30.32 26.02 49.95
N GLN A 21 28.99 26.04 49.85
CA GLN A 21 28.03 27.14 50.02
C GLN A 21 28.33 28.60 49.62
N ASN A 22 27.38 29.13 48.83
CA ASN A 22 26.67 30.42 48.95
C ASN A 22 27.47 31.70 49.25
N ARG A 23 27.33 32.70 48.36
CA ARG A 23 26.74 33.99 48.75
C ARG A 23 26.34 34.91 47.58
N ARG A 24 25.19 35.55 47.80
CA ARG A 24 24.54 36.66 47.13
C ARG A 24 25.49 37.82 46.75
N GLY A 25 25.20 38.48 45.63
CA GLY A 25 25.70 39.82 45.29
C GLY A 25 24.72 40.57 44.37
N LYS A 26 23.98 41.51 44.95
CA LYS A 26 23.04 42.43 44.30
C LYS A 26 23.77 43.61 43.63
N ARG A 27 23.08 44.20 42.64
CA ARG A 27 22.93 45.65 42.29
C ARG A 27 23.65 46.23 41.05
N ARG A 28 22.76 46.76 40.18
CA ARG A 28 22.67 48.14 39.62
C ARG A 28 23.25 48.45 38.23
N GLN A 29 22.29 48.52 37.29
CA GLN A 29 22.02 49.60 36.33
C GLN A 29 23.00 50.79 36.24
N ARG A 30 23.42 51.11 35.00
CA ARG A 30 23.23 52.43 34.36
C ARG A 30 23.63 52.40 32.85
N LYS A 31 22.67 52.74 31.98
CA LYS A 31 22.84 53.30 30.61
C LYS A 31 23.34 54.77 30.71
N PRO A 32 23.56 55.56 29.63
CA PRO A 32 23.73 55.28 28.17
C PRO A 32 24.94 56.03 27.54
N LYS A 33 25.19 55.89 26.23
CA LYS A 33 25.64 56.98 25.31
C LYS A 33 25.67 56.53 23.83
N ASN A 34 24.98 57.29 22.97
CA ASN A 34 25.15 57.34 21.49
C ASN A 34 26.40 58.18 21.13
N PRO A 35 26.99 58.03 19.93
CA PRO A 35 26.62 58.81 18.72
C PRO A 35 26.63 57.97 17.41
N ALA A 36 25.64 58.10 16.52
CA ALA A 36 25.57 58.98 15.33
C ALA A 36 26.47 58.57 14.13
N GLY A 37 25.85 58.38 12.94
CA GLY A 37 26.52 58.59 11.65
C GLY A 37 26.24 57.60 10.50
N ALA A 38 25.11 57.79 9.80
CA ALA A 38 24.85 57.69 8.35
C ALA A 38 25.48 56.59 7.45
N GLY A 39 24.62 55.91 6.69
CA GLY A 39 24.96 55.16 5.47
C GLY A 39 23.75 54.39 4.92
N ASP A 40 23.18 54.92 3.84
CA ASP A 40 21.89 54.57 3.22
C ASP A 40 21.94 53.29 2.36
N SER A 41 20.87 52.47 2.36
CA SER A 41 20.31 51.73 1.20
C SER A 41 19.37 50.56 1.60
N GLY A 42 18.06 50.80 1.40
CA GLY A 42 17.03 49.89 0.89
C GLY A 42 16.96 48.42 1.34
N ALA A 43 16.01 48.12 2.24
CA ALA A 43 15.24 46.86 2.21
C ALA A 43 13.86 47.09 2.86
N ALA A 44 12.80 46.84 2.09
CA ALA A 44 11.42 46.98 2.51
C ALA A 44 11.09 45.99 3.64
N SER A 45 10.73 46.51 4.82
CA SER A 45 10.13 45.73 5.89
C SER A 45 8.66 45.49 5.55
N ALA A 46 8.31 44.24 5.27
CA ALA A 46 6.92 43.80 5.28
C ALA A 46 6.42 43.86 6.73
N GLN A 47 5.67 44.90 7.06
CA GLN A 47 4.93 44.99 8.31
C GLN A 47 3.86 43.90 8.33
N GLN A 48 3.88 43.10 9.40
CA GLN A 48 2.80 42.18 9.79
C GLN A 48 1.48 42.95 9.84
N PRO A 49 0.39 42.44 9.25
CA PRO A 49 -0.91 43.03 9.48
C PRO A 49 -1.46 42.52 10.83
N GLN A 50 -1.55 43.42 11.81
CA GLN A 50 -2.44 43.22 12.97
C GLN A 50 -3.89 43.31 12.45
N TYR A 51 -4.59 42.18 12.34
CA TYR A 51 -6.02 42.18 12.05
C TYR A 51 -6.84 41.93 13.32
N ARG A 52 -7.83 42.81 13.51
CA ARG A 52 -8.87 42.84 14.55
C ARG A 52 -9.88 41.71 14.35
N GLU A 53 -10.46 41.25 15.45
CA GLU A 53 -11.62 40.32 15.57
C GLU A 53 -12.95 40.82 14.94
N ASP A 54 -12.94 41.70 13.94
CA ASP A 54 -14.14 42.30 13.37
C ASP A 54 -14.41 41.75 11.96
N SER A 55 -15.17 40.65 11.79
CA SER A 55 -15.47 40.16 10.42
C SER A 55 -16.94 39.85 10.08
N PHE A 56 -17.91 40.00 10.98
CA PHE A 56 -19.34 39.97 10.58
C PHE A 56 -20.27 40.89 11.40
N SER A 57 -19.96 41.14 12.67
CA SER A 57 -20.71 42.10 13.51
C SER A 57 -20.61 43.54 13.00
N SER A 58 -19.48 43.91 12.39
CA SER A 58 -19.30 45.25 11.79
C SER A 58 -20.15 45.45 10.53
N LEU A 59 -20.44 44.37 9.78
CA LEU A 59 -21.24 44.43 8.55
C LEU A 59 -22.74 44.53 8.83
N THR A 60 -23.21 44.01 9.97
CA THR A 60 -24.62 44.14 10.38
C THR A 60 -25.00 45.57 10.72
N GLU A 61 -24.10 46.37 11.32
CA GLU A 61 -24.38 47.79 11.59
C GLU A 61 -24.56 48.57 10.27
N ASP A 62 -23.74 48.28 9.26
CA ASP A 62 -23.74 48.96 7.95
C ASP A 62 -24.97 48.66 7.06
N ILE A 63 -25.78 47.66 7.39
CA ILE A 63 -26.99 47.27 6.62
C ILE A 63 -28.30 47.47 7.39
N THR A 64 -28.24 48.02 8.60
CA THR A 64 -29.42 48.30 9.42
C THR A 64 -29.96 49.70 9.18
N CYS A 65 -31.28 49.85 9.22
CA CYS A 65 -31.90 51.16 9.18
C CYS A 65 -32.00 51.73 10.59
N SER A 66 -31.41 52.90 10.82
CA SER A 66 -31.45 53.59 12.12
C SER A 66 -32.83 54.09 12.57
N ILE A 67 -33.87 53.98 11.72
CA ILE A 67 -35.26 54.31 12.08
C ILE A 67 -36.01 53.08 12.62
N CYS A 68 -36.04 51.98 11.87
CA CYS A 68 -36.75 50.75 12.27
C CYS A 68 -35.88 49.78 13.07
N LEU A 69 -34.56 50.00 13.11
CA LEU A 69 -33.55 49.14 13.73
C LEU A 69 -33.52 47.71 13.15
N ASP A 70 -34.13 47.54 11.97
CA ASP A 70 -34.11 46.31 11.17
C ASP A 70 -33.27 46.51 9.91
N ASP A 71 -32.93 45.41 9.25
CA ASP A 71 -32.25 45.41 7.95
C ASP A 71 -32.95 46.31 6.93
N LEU A 72 -32.16 47.01 6.11
CA LEU A 72 -32.66 47.92 5.09
C LEU A 72 -33.59 47.23 4.07
N THR A 73 -34.85 47.66 4.03
CA THR A 73 -35.83 47.30 3.01
C THR A 73 -36.05 48.47 2.05
N ASP A 74 -35.81 48.26 0.75
CA ASP A 74 -35.79 49.32 -0.27
C ASP A 74 -34.90 50.51 0.15
N PRO A 75 -33.57 50.29 0.29
CA PRO A 75 -32.65 51.31 0.79
C PRO A 75 -32.62 52.53 -0.13
N VAL A 76 -32.67 53.71 0.48
CA VAL A 76 -32.52 55.00 -0.17
C VAL A 76 -31.49 55.82 0.59
N TYR A 77 -30.64 56.55 -0.13
CA TYR A 77 -29.81 57.58 0.48
C TYR A 77 -30.43 58.96 0.27
N ILE A 78 -30.22 59.84 1.24
CA ILE A 78 -30.65 61.24 1.21
C ILE A 78 -29.47 62.18 0.98
N ALA A 79 -29.71 63.47 0.73
CA ALA A 79 -28.68 64.45 0.32
C ALA A 79 -27.43 64.52 1.23
N CYS A 80 -27.56 64.19 2.52
CA CYS A 80 -26.42 64.17 3.45
C CYS A 80 -25.61 62.86 3.43
N GLY A 81 -25.97 61.88 2.59
CA GLY A 81 -25.27 60.60 2.43
C GLY A 81 -25.69 59.47 3.38
N HIS A 82 -26.64 59.70 4.29
CA HIS A 82 -27.16 58.65 5.17
C HIS A 82 -28.24 57.82 4.48
N THR A 83 -28.33 56.54 4.86
CA THR A 83 -29.17 55.55 4.20
C THR A 83 -30.28 55.05 5.11
N PHE A 84 -31.49 54.92 4.59
CA PHE A 84 -32.66 54.46 5.34
C PHE A 84 -33.55 53.58 4.45
N CYS A 85 -34.49 52.84 5.04
CA CYS A 85 -35.60 52.25 4.29
C CYS A 85 -36.45 53.37 3.68
N ARG A 86 -36.84 53.26 2.40
CA ARG A 86 -37.69 54.25 1.74
C ARG A 86 -38.98 54.55 2.51
N GLY A 87 -39.63 53.51 3.03
CA GLY A 87 -40.83 53.64 3.85
C GLY A 87 -40.57 54.39 5.17
N CYS A 88 -39.44 54.12 5.82
CA CYS A 88 -39.08 54.73 7.10
C CYS A 88 -38.81 56.24 6.96
N ILE A 89 -37.96 56.64 6.01
CA ILE A 89 -37.63 58.06 5.83
C ILE A 89 -38.83 58.86 5.32
N THR A 90 -39.66 58.27 4.43
CA THR A 90 -40.87 58.93 3.93
C THR A 90 -41.89 59.16 5.05
N THR A 91 -42.00 58.21 5.99
CA THR A 91 -42.87 58.34 7.17
C THR A 91 -42.35 59.38 8.15
N HIS A 92 -41.04 59.36 8.42
CA HIS A 92 -40.38 60.35 9.28
C HIS A 92 -40.53 61.78 8.75
N TRP A 93 -40.48 61.96 7.43
CA TRP A 93 -40.72 63.23 6.74
C TRP A 93 -42.20 63.55 6.50
N GLY A 94 -43.10 62.63 6.84
CA GLY A 94 -44.55 62.82 6.73
C GLY A 94 -45.15 63.63 7.89
N THR A 95 -44.42 63.79 9.00
CA THR A 95 -44.83 64.61 10.14
C THR A 95 -44.32 66.05 9.98
N PRO A 96 -45.18 67.09 10.13
CA PRO A 96 -44.78 68.47 9.88
C PRO A 96 -43.81 68.98 10.96
N HIS A 97 -42.56 69.24 10.58
CA HIS A 97 -41.54 69.84 11.45
C HIS A 97 -41.27 71.31 11.05
N PRO A 98 -41.10 72.25 12.00
CA PRO A 98 -40.89 73.68 11.70
C PRO A 98 -39.62 74.01 10.90
N HIS A 99 -38.68 73.08 10.79
CA HIS A 99 -37.34 73.28 10.22
C HIS A 99 -37.10 72.53 8.90
N GLY A 100 -38.16 72.00 8.27
CA GLY A 100 -38.08 71.25 7.01
C GLY A 100 -37.78 69.76 7.22
N TYR A 101 -37.24 69.11 6.18
CA TYR A 101 -36.92 67.68 6.19
C TYR A 101 -35.50 67.47 6.72
N LEU A 102 -35.39 66.96 7.94
CA LEU A 102 -34.10 66.74 8.61
C LEU A 102 -33.69 65.27 8.49
N CYS A 103 -32.38 65.01 8.39
CA CYS A 103 -31.83 63.67 8.51
C CYS A 103 -31.98 63.16 9.96
N PRO A 104 -32.50 61.94 10.19
CA PRO A 104 -32.59 61.34 11.53
C PRO A 104 -31.24 61.20 12.27
N GLU A 105 -30.14 60.99 11.53
CA GLU A 105 -28.82 60.76 12.12
C GLU A 105 -28.05 62.06 12.37
N CYS A 106 -27.79 62.84 11.31
CA CYS A 106 -26.94 64.03 11.41
C CYS A 106 -27.72 65.35 11.56
N ARG A 107 -29.05 65.31 11.51
CA ARG A 107 -29.94 66.49 11.59
C ARG A 107 -29.71 67.55 10.51
N ALA A 108 -28.99 67.23 9.44
CA ALA A 108 -28.81 68.11 8.30
C ALA A 108 -30.14 68.32 7.55
N SER A 109 -30.40 69.54 7.07
CA SER A 109 -31.54 69.84 6.21
C SER A 109 -31.35 69.22 4.82
N CYS A 110 -32.30 68.38 4.42
CA CYS A 110 -32.24 67.61 3.18
C CYS A 110 -33.44 67.96 2.29
N PRO A 111 -33.26 68.29 1.00
CA PRO A 111 -34.39 68.50 0.11
C PRO A 111 -35.15 67.19 -0.15
N ARG A 112 -36.50 67.22 -0.03
CA ARG A 112 -37.38 66.05 -0.23
C ARG A 112 -37.22 65.35 -1.58
N ASN A 113 -36.79 66.09 -2.61
CA ASN A 113 -36.61 65.59 -3.97
C ASN A 113 -35.34 64.74 -4.14
N HIS A 114 -34.54 64.58 -3.07
CA HIS A 114 -33.24 63.92 -3.09
C HIS A 114 -33.26 62.59 -2.31
N ILE A 115 -34.36 61.84 -2.43
CA ILE A 115 -34.42 60.44 -2.00
C ILE A 115 -34.04 59.60 -3.22
N VAL A 116 -32.85 59.01 -3.20
CA VAL A 116 -32.35 58.22 -4.33
C VAL A 116 -32.29 56.74 -3.93
N PRO A 117 -32.96 55.84 -4.67
CA PRO A 117 -32.86 54.40 -4.43
C PRO A 117 -31.44 53.88 -4.64
N ASP A 118 -30.97 53.08 -3.69
CA ASP A 118 -29.70 52.35 -3.79
C ASP A 118 -29.95 50.88 -4.13
N TYR A 119 -30.12 50.61 -5.42
CA TYR A 119 -30.32 49.24 -5.90
C TYR A 119 -29.10 48.33 -5.64
N ARG A 120 -27.90 48.89 -5.52
CA ARG A 120 -26.69 48.10 -5.26
C ARG A 120 -26.68 47.61 -3.82
N LEU A 121 -26.96 48.51 -2.89
CA LEU A 121 -27.11 48.17 -1.48
C LEU A 121 -28.30 47.23 -1.27
N GLY A 122 -29.44 47.46 -1.95
CA GLY A 122 -30.57 46.53 -1.91
C GLY A 122 -30.23 45.11 -2.38
N ASN A 123 -29.44 44.99 -3.46
CA ASN A 123 -28.93 43.71 -3.94
C ASN A 123 -27.89 43.07 -2.99
N LEU A 124 -27.12 43.89 -2.26
CA LEU A 124 -26.16 43.40 -1.27
C LEU A 124 -26.87 42.87 -0.02
N VAL A 125 -27.83 43.63 0.53
CA VAL A 125 -28.63 43.26 1.71
C VAL A 125 -29.40 41.96 1.44
N SER A 126 -29.99 41.81 0.26
CA SER A 126 -30.69 40.57 -0.13
C SER A 126 -29.77 39.35 -0.23
N LYS A 127 -28.57 39.49 -0.80
CA LYS A 127 -27.58 38.41 -0.85
C LYS A 127 -27.07 38.01 0.53
N ILE A 128 -26.83 38.97 1.42
CA ILE A 128 -26.40 38.72 2.80
C ILE A 128 -27.53 37.98 3.56
N LYS A 129 -28.78 38.45 3.43
CA LYS A 129 -29.96 37.79 4.02
C LYS A 129 -30.11 36.34 3.57
N GLN A 130 -29.96 36.10 2.26
CA GLN A 130 -30.02 34.76 1.70
C GLN A 130 -28.94 33.85 2.30
N GLY A 131 -27.68 34.33 2.37
CA GLY A 131 -26.59 33.57 2.99
C GLY A 131 -26.81 33.27 4.47
N ILE A 132 -27.37 34.20 5.24
CA ILE A 132 -27.72 33.99 6.66
C ILE A 132 -28.86 32.97 6.81
N GLN A 133 -29.89 33.06 5.97
CA GLN A 133 -31.01 32.11 5.99
C GLN A 133 -30.57 30.70 5.61
N GLU A 134 -29.73 30.57 4.58
CA GLU A 134 -29.15 29.29 4.17
C GLU A 134 -28.28 28.69 5.28
N ARG A 135 -27.47 29.52 5.96
CA ARG A 135 -26.67 29.11 7.13
C ARG A 135 -27.54 28.66 8.31
N ASN A 136 -28.58 29.42 8.65
CA ASN A 136 -29.47 29.09 9.77
C ASN A 136 -30.27 27.81 9.49
N ALA A 137 -30.76 27.62 8.26
CA ALA A 137 -31.44 26.40 7.84
C ALA A 137 -30.50 25.19 7.88
N MET A 138 -29.24 25.35 7.50
CA MET A 138 -28.22 24.31 7.62
C MET A 138 -27.92 23.98 9.09
N GLN A 139 -27.88 24.99 9.96
CA GLN A 139 -27.65 24.82 11.39
C GLN A 139 -28.82 24.14 12.10
N GLU A 140 -30.08 24.48 11.77
CA GLU A 140 -31.27 23.78 12.26
C GLU A 140 -31.35 22.33 11.76
N HIS A 141 -30.94 22.08 10.51
CA HIS A 141 -30.87 20.72 9.96
C HIS A 141 -29.81 19.86 10.68
N LEU A 142 -28.62 20.42 10.94
CA LEU A 142 -27.54 19.77 11.70
C LEU A 142 -27.95 19.45 13.15
N LEU A 143 -28.78 20.29 13.77
CA LEU A 143 -29.29 20.08 15.13
C LEU A 143 -30.36 18.98 15.25
N ALA A 144 -31.00 18.60 14.13
CA ALA A 144 -32.03 17.57 14.09
C ALA A 144 -31.51 16.15 13.83
N MET A 145 -30.22 16.00 13.51
CA MET A 145 -29.57 14.72 13.24
C MET A 145 -29.05 14.05 14.53
N GLU A 146 -28.79 12.74 14.48
CA GLU A 146 -28.09 12.05 15.58
C GLU A 146 -26.76 12.76 15.90
N PRO A 147 -26.36 12.83 17.18
CA PRO A 147 -25.14 13.51 17.57
C PRO A 147 -23.93 12.88 16.88
N ASP A 148 -23.12 13.72 16.26
CA ASP A 148 -21.82 13.41 15.70
C ASP A 148 -20.96 12.57 16.68
N HIS A 149 -20.56 11.36 16.28
CA HIS A 149 -19.76 10.45 17.10
C HIS A 149 -18.90 9.50 16.25
N PRO A 150 -17.82 8.95 16.81
CA PRO A 150 -16.99 7.98 16.10
C PRO A 150 -17.66 6.60 16.11
N ILE A 151 -17.71 5.95 14.95
CA ILE A 151 -18.19 4.59 14.76
C ILE A 151 -17.03 3.66 14.42
N GLN A 152 -17.09 2.42 14.90
CA GLN A 152 -16.11 1.41 14.55
C GLN A 152 -16.50 0.75 13.22
N LEU A 153 -15.83 1.14 12.14
CA LEU A 153 -16.09 0.65 10.80
C LEU A 153 -15.57 -0.79 10.63
N VAL A 154 -14.33 -1.03 11.05
CA VAL A 154 -13.68 -2.36 10.97
C VAL A 154 -13.08 -2.72 12.30
N TRP A 155 -13.23 -3.97 12.72
CA TRP A 155 -12.62 -4.50 13.94
C TRP A 155 -12.00 -5.88 13.69
N ALA A 156 -11.00 -6.24 14.48
CA ALA A 156 -10.37 -7.56 14.43
C ALA A 156 -10.90 -8.44 15.55
N ASP A 157 -11.27 -9.67 15.23
CA ASP A 157 -11.65 -10.65 16.24
C ASP A 157 -10.41 -11.29 16.92
N ARG A 158 -10.66 -12.23 17.84
CA ARG A 158 -9.57 -12.92 18.57
C ARG A 158 -8.66 -13.77 17.67
N SER A 159 -9.10 -14.10 16.46
CA SER A 159 -8.33 -14.87 15.48
C SER A 159 -7.55 -13.98 14.51
N GLY A 160 -7.64 -12.64 14.63
CA GLY A 160 -7.01 -11.70 13.70
C GLY A 160 -7.79 -11.53 12.39
N ARG A 161 -9.01 -12.06 12.30
CA ARG A 161 -9.90 -11.83 11.15
C ARG A 161 -10.53 -10.45 11.26
N LEU A 162 -10.50 -9.70 10.16
CA LEU A 162 -11.15 -8.40 10.08
C LEU A 162 -12.64 -8.56 9.78
N ASN A 163 -13.46 -7.81 10.51
CA ASN A 163 -14.91 -7.80 10.39
C ASN A 163 -15.38 -6.37 10.10
N LEU A 164 -16.24 -6.21 9.09
CA LEU A 164 -16.86 -4.94 8.73
C LEU A 164 -18.17 -4.78 9.50
N ASN A 165 -18.38 -3.62 10.14
CA ASN A 165 -19.68 -3.26 10.68
C ASN A 165 -20.60 -2.83 9.54
N GLN A 166 -21.29 -3.79 8.94
CA GLN A 166 -22.02 -3.61 7.69
C GLN A 166 -23.20 -2.63 7.82
N SER A 167 -23.87 -2.58 8.98
CA SER A 167 -24.97 -1.64 9.22
C SER A 167 -24.46 -0.20 9.23
N GLU A 168 -23.49 0.10 10.10
CA GLU A 168 -22.90 1.43 10.22
C GLU A 168 -22.29 1.89 8.89
N ALA A 169 -21.61 1.00 8.18
CA ALA A 169 -21.03 1.30 6.87
C ALA A 169 -22.12 1.62 5.82
N CYS A 170 -23.23 0.86 5.81
CA CYS A 170 -24.38 1.16 4.95
C CYS A 170 -24.96 2.55 5.29
N ASP A 171 -25.23 2.81 6.56
CA ASP A 171 -25.88 4.04 7.01
C ASP A 171 -25.02 5.26 6.70
N CYS A 172 -23.69 5.14 6.86
CA CYS A 172 -22.76 6.22 6.55
C CYS A 172 -22.58 6.43 5.04
N PHE A 173 -22.30 5.38 4.24
CA PHE A 173 -21.91 5.55 2.84
C PHE A 173 -23.09 5.59 1.85
N LEU A 174 -24.23 4.99 2.21
CA LEU A 174 -25.41 4.89 1.32
C LEU A 174 -26.53 5.86 1.69
N ASN A 175 -26.28 6.81 2.58
CA ASN A 175 -27.23 7.85 2.93
C ASN A 175 -27.69 8.61 1.67
N THR A 176 -29.00 8.63 1.43
CA THR A 176 -29.60 9.22 0.22
C THR A 176 -29.30 10.70 0.01
N GLN A 177 -28.93 11.42 1.07
CA GLN A 177 -28.65 12.87 0.98
C GLN A 177 -27.33 13.17 0.25
N TYR A 178 -26.31 12.34 0.40
CA TYR A 178 -24.96 12.63 -0.07
C TYR A 178 -24.25 11.44 -0.73
N SER A 179 -24.90 10.28 -0.85
CA SER A 179 -24.28 9.05 -1.42
C SER A 179 -23.77 9.19 -2.86
N HIS A 180 -24.26 10.20 -3.58
CA HIS A 180 -23.90 10.53 -4.96
C HIS A 180 -22.80 11.60 -5.06
N TYR A 181 -22.36 12.20 -3.95
CA TYR A 181 -21.33 13.22 -3.97
C TYR A 181 -19.93 12.62 -4.19
N PRO A 182 -19.03 13.35 -4.89
CA PRO A 182 -17.60 13.06 -4.90
C PRO A 182 -17.06 12.90 -3.48
N VAL A 183 -16.19 11.91 -3.29
CA VAL A 183 -15.63 11.61 -1.97
C VAL A 183 -14.19 12.08 -1.84
N PHE A 184 -13.91 12.79 -0.74
CA PHE A 184 -12.57 12.91 -0.18
C PHE A 184 -12.48 12.01 1.05
N LEU A 185 -11.48 11.14 1.10
CA LEU A 185 -11.33 10.17 2.18
C LEU A 185 -9.93 10.32 2.80
N LEU A 186 -9.90 10.89 4.00
CA LEU A 186 -8.68 11.14 4.76
C LEU A 186 -8.37 9.95 5.66
N CYS A 187 -7.20 9.34 5.45
CA CYS A 187 -6.67 8.31 6.34
C CYS A 187 -5.36 8.79 6.97
N ILE A 188 -5.18 8.55 8.26
CA ILE A 188 -3.89 8.75 8.94
C ILE A 188 -3.32 7.39 9.36
N ILE A 189 -2.19 7.00 8.80
CA ILE A 189 -1.50 5.73 9.12
C ILE A 189 -0.16 6.05 9.78
N GLY A 190 0.29 5.19 10.69
CA GLY A 190 1.61 5.30 11.32
C GLY A 190 1.68 4.60 12.67
N GLU A 191 2.84 4.70 13.33
CA GLU A 191 3.09 4.05 14.61
C GLU A 191 2.02 4.40 15.67
N LYS A 192 1.79 3.45 16.58
CA LYS A 192 0.91 3.64 17.74
C LYS A 192 1.47 4.76 18.64
N ARG A 193 0.59 5.48 19.34
CA ARG A 193 0.94 6.54 20.30
C ARG A 193 1.67 7.76 19.67
N ARG A 194 1.60 7.95 18.35
CA ARG A 194 2.17 9.12 17.64
C ARG A 194 1.15 10.24 17.35
N GLY A 195 0.07 10.32 18.13
CA GLY A 195 -0.91 11.41 18.03
C GLY A 195 -1.67 11.48 16.71
N LYS A 196 -2.10 10.33 16.15
CA LYS A 196 -2.94 10.27 14.94
C LYS A 196 -4.34 10.84 15.17
N SER A 197 -5.06 10.27 16.13
CA SER A 197 -6.40 10.73 16.54
C SER A 197 -6.37 12.18 17.04
N PHE A 198 -5.29 12.57 17.72
CA PHE A 198 -5.04 13.97 18.11
C PHE A 198 -5.00 14.92 16.91
N LEU A 199 -4.23 14.58 15.87
CA LEU A 199 -4.17 15.38 14.64
C LEU A 199 -5.52 15.37 13.91
N MET A 200 -6.18 14.21 13.83
CA MET A 200 -7.49 14.07 13.20
C MET A 200 -8.52 15.01 13.83
N ASN A 201 -8.55 15.13 15.15
CA ASN A 201 -9.48 16.01 15.86
C ASN A 201 -9.25 17.50 15.56
N TYR A 202 -8.01 17.93 15.28
CA TYR A 202 -7.75 19.30 14.82
C TYR A 202 -8.19 19.53 13.38
N ILE A 203 -7.99 18.54 12.51
CA ILE A 203 -8.51 18.57 11.13
C ILE A 203 -10.04 18.65 11.15
N MET A 204 -10.70 17.91 12.05
CA MET A 204 -12.15 17.99 12.26
C MET A 204 -12.63 19.39 12.65
N ARG A 205 -11.92 20.09 13.56
CA ARG A 205 -12.26 21.47 13.93
C ARG A 205 -12.23 22.40 12.72
N ALA A 206 -11.19 22.30 11.89
CA ALA A 206 -11.07 23.10 10.68
C ALA A 206 -12.13 22.73 9.63
N LEU A 207 -12.48 21.45 9.47
CA LEU A 207 -13.56 21.02 8.57
C LEU A 207 -14.91 21.54 9.03
N ARG A 208 -15.18 21.57 10.34
CA ARG A 208 -16.42 22.13 10.90
C ARG A 208 -16.55 23.62 10.61
N SER A 209 -15.47 24.39 10.79
CA SER A 209 -15.52 25.82 10.49
C SER A 209 -15.81 26.05 9.00
N MET A 210 -15.19 25.26 8.12
CA MET A 210 -15.48 25.33 6.69
C MET A 210 -16.90 24.92 6.31
N GLU A 211 -17.43 23.83 6.89
CA GLU A 211 -18.80 23.37 6.63
C GLU A 211 -19.83 24.44 7.04
N MET A 212 -19.54 25.20 8.10
CA MET A 212 -20.37 26.32 8.56
C MET A 212 -20.16 27.63 7.77
N GLY A 213 -19.25 27.65 6.78
CA GLY A 213 -18.88 28.85 6.04
C GLY A 213 -18.14 29.90 6.88
N GLU A 214 -17.51 29.48 7.98
CA GLU A 214 -16.69 30.31 8.85
C GLU A 214 -15.23 30.36 8.40
N GLU A 215 -14.48 31.33 8.92
CA GLU A 215 -13.04 31.42 8.68
C GLU A 215 -12.31 30.21 9.29
N PHE A 216 -11.18 29.83 8.69
CA PHE A 216 -10.37 28.71 9.17
C PHE A 216 -9.96 28.92 10.64
N THR A 217 -10.28 27.95 11.49
CA THR A 217 -9.87 27.96 12.90
C THR A 217 -9.58 26.56 13.44
N LEU A 218 -8.68 26.49 14.42
CA LEU A 218 -8.41 25.28 15.20
C LEU A 218 -9.15 25.27 16.55
N GLY A 219 -10.12 26.17 16.74
CA GLY A 219 -10.82 26.40 17.99
C GLY A 219 -10.10 27.41 18.90
N ALA A 220 -10.73 27.76 20.02
CA ALA A 220 -10.14 28.66 21.00
C ALA A 220 -8.95 28.00 21.72
N ASP A 221 -8.00 28.82 22.19
CA ASP A 221 -6.75 28.30 22.75
C ASP A 221 -6.96 27.45 24.02
N ASP A 222 -8.02 27.72 24.78
CA ASP A 222 -8.42 27.02 26.01
C ASP A 222 -9.47 25.90 25.79
N GLU A 223 -9.91 25.70 24.54
CA GLU A 223 -10.96 24.75 24.21
C GLU A 223 -10.43 23.30 24.19
N ALA A 224 -11.03 22.42 24.99
CA ALA A 224 -10.66 21.00 25.05
C ALA A 224 -10.94 20.26 23.74
N LEU A 225 -9.99 19.44 23.29
CA LEU A 225 -10.05 18.71 22.03
C LEU A 225 -11.00 17.51 22.12
N LYS A 226 -12.08 17.54 21.35
CA LYS A 226 -13.11 16.50 21.26
C LYS A 226 -13.09 15.85 19.87
N GLY A 227 -13.60 14.62 19.77
CA GLY A 227 -13.68 13.86 18.52
C GLY A 227 -13.39 12.38 18.77
N PHE A 228 -12.52 11.80 17.95
CA PHE A 228 -11.98 10.45 18.17
C PHE A 228 -11.29 10.35 19.53
N GLU A 229 -11.43 9.18 20.18
CA GLU A 229 -10.83 8.94 21.48
C GLU A 229 -9.30 8.98 21.39
N TRP A 230 -8.69 9.79 22.25
CA TRP A 230 -7.25 9.91 22.34
C TRP A 230 -6.85 10.04 23.81
N SER A 231 -5.72 9.45 24.17
CA SER A 231 -5.18 9.53 25.53
C SER A 231 -3.66 9.70 25.45
N PRO A 232 -3.01 10.34 26.44
CA PRO A 232 -1.54 10.45 26.52
C PRO A 232 -0.85 9.25 27.22
N GLY A 233 -1.58 8.20 27.65
CA GLY A 233 -1.05 7.01 28.36
C GLY A 233 -0.19 6.00 27.55
N THR A 234 -0.12 4.74 27.98
CA THR A 234 0.65 3.67 27.28
C THR A 234 -0.24 2.64 26.59
N GLU A 235 -1.51 2.54 26.95
CA GLU A 235 -2.46 1.59 26.35
C GLU A 235 -2.94 2.06 24.96
N SER A 236 -3.22 1.12 24.04
CA SER A 236 -3.95 1.42 22.79
C SER A 236 -5.36 1.84 23.10
N THR A 237 -5.74 3.02 22.61
CA THR A 237 -7.15 3.45 22.55
C THR A 237 -7.82 2.94 21.27
N THR A 238 -7.25 3.22 20.10
CA THR A 238 -7.86 2.86 18.81
C THR A 238 -7.55 1.41 18.41
N LYS A 239 -8.59 0.58 18.22
CA LYS A 239 -8.51 -0.77 17.64
C LYS A 239 -9.35 -0.88 16.37
N GLY A 240 -8.78 -1.41 15.29
CA GLY A 240 -9.43 -1.47 13.97
C GLY A 240 -9.42 -0.13 13.23
N ILE A 241 -10.45 0.12 12.42
CA ILE A 241 -10.65 1.39 11.69
C ILE A 241 -11.91 2.05 12.23
N TRP A 242 -11.78 3.29 12.68
CA TRP A 242 -12.86 4.14 13.15
C TRP A 242 -13.16 5.22 12.14
N MET A 243 -14.42 5.61 12.03
CA MET A 243 -14.87 6.64 11.11
C MET A 243 -15.78 7.62 11.85
N TRP A 244 -15.82 8.88 11.42
CA TRP A 244 -16.86 9.79 11.89
C TRP A 244 -18.20 9.43 11.24
N ASN A 245 -19.26 9.27 12.02
CA ASN A 245 -20.55 8.76 11.54
C ASN A 245 -21.18 9.61 10.42
N ARG A 246 -20.88 10.91 10.38
CA ARG A 246 -21.35 11.84 9.35
C ARG A 246 -20.18 12.43 8.57
N PRO A 247 -20.22 12.45 7.22
CA PRO A 247 -19.21 13.19 6.46
C PRO A 247 -19.42 14.70 6.59
N PHE A 248 -18.34 15.46 6.47
CA PHE A 248 -18.43 16.91 6.30
C PHE A 248 -18.79 17.22 4.85
N ILE A 249 -19.81 18.05 4.62
CA ILE A 249 -20.24 18.42 3.28
C ILE A 249 -19.69 19.81 2.96
N LEU A 250 -18.74 19.86 2.03
CA LEU A 250 -18.10 21.13 1.65
C LEU A 250 -18.58 21.61 0.28
N ASP A 251 -18.97 22.88 0.23
CA ASP A 251 -19.34 23.56 -1.01
C ASP A 251 -18.11 24.10 -1.75
N HIS A 252 -18.06 23.92 -3.08
CA HIS A 252 -17.05 24.53 -3.94
C HIS A 252 -17.62 24.87 -5.32
N LYS A 253 -16.86 25.62 -6.14
CA LYS A 253 -17.31 26.11 -7.46
C LYS A 253 -17.77 25.01 -8.44
N GLY A 254 -17.45 23.75 -8.17
CA GLY A 254 -17.81 22.58 -8.98
C GLY A 254 -18.89 21.66 -8.38
N GLY A 255 -19.45 21.97 -7.20
CA GLY A 255 -20.49 21.18 -6.55
C GLY A 255 -20.26 20.98 -5.05
N LYS A 256 -20.81 19.90 -4.49
CA LYS A 256 -20.61 19.47 -3.11
C LYS A 256 -19.65 18.28 -3.07
N THR A 257 -18.82 18.21 -2.02
CA THR A 257 -17.90 17.09 -1.77
C THR A 257 -18.16 16.52 -0.39
N ALA A 258 -18.24 15.19 -0.28
CA ALA A 258 -18.37 14.49 0.99
C ALA A 258 -16.99 14.11 1.53
N VAL A 259 -16.67 14.58 2.74
CA VAL A 259 -15.37 14.41 3.38
C VAL A 259 -15.49 13.39 4.51
N PHE A 260 -14.89 12.21 4.32
CA PHE A 260 -14.85 11.15 5.31
C PHE A 260 -13.49 11.13 6.02
N LEU A 261 -13.51 10.92 7.33
CA LEU A 261 -12.34 10.83 8.18
C LEU A 261 -12.23 9.44 8.78
N LEU A 262 -11.12 8.76 8.52
CA LEU A 262 -10.85 7.42 9.04
C LEU A 262 -9.63 7.46 9.96
N ASP A 263 -9.85 7.17 11.25
CA ASP A 263 -8.78 6.98 12.23
C ASP A 263 -8.44 5.50 12.34
N THR A 264 -7.17 5.16 12.13
CA THR A 264 -6.73 3.77 12.03
C THR A 264 -5.94 3.35 13.27
N GLU A 265 -6.03 2.08 13.63
CA GLU A 265 -5.11 1.46 14.58
C GLU A 265 -3.65 1.68 14.14
N GLY A 266 -2.75 1.82 15.11
CA GLY A 266 -1.33 1.98 14.81
C GLY A 266 -0.71 0.69 14.31
N SER A 267 -0.20 0.69 13.09
CA SER A 267 0.18 -0.52 12.34
C SER A 267 1.64 -0.98 12.51
N LEU A 268 2.35 -0.46 13.51
CA LEU A 268 3.80 -0.66 13.69
C LEU A 268 4.16 -0.98 15.16
N ASP A 269 3.29 -1.73 15.84
CA ASP A 269 3.46 -2.14 17.25
C ASP A 269 4.12 -3.54 17.36
N ILE A 270 4.76 -3.80 18.50
CA ILE A 270 5.31 -5.10 18.91
C ILE A 270 4.24 -5.95 19.64
N GLY A 271 3.15 -5.34 20.11
CA GLY A 271 2.12 -5.96 20.96
C GLY A 271 0.78 -6.34 20.30
N SER A 272 0.51 -5.95 19.05
CA SER A 272 -0.65 -6.39 18.28
C SER A 272 -0.27 -7.54 17.34
N ASP A 273 -1.25 -8.35 16.95
CA ASP A 273 -1.03 -9.36 15.92
C ASP A 273 -0.58 -8.66 14.62
N ARG A 274 0.65 -8.97 14.20
CA ARG A 274 1.35 -8.27 13.10
C ARG A 274 0.57 -8.38 11.79
N GLU A 275 -0.06 -9.52 11.56
CA GLU A 275 -0.91 -9.77 10.39
C GLU A 275 -2.11 -8.83 10.36
N THR A 276 -2.82 -8.70 11.49
CA THR A 276 -3.95 -7.77 11.65
C THR A 276 -3.56 -6.32 11.31
N CYS A 277 -2.41 -5.85 11.80
CA CYS A 277 -1.92 -4.51 11.49
C CYS A 277 -1.64 -4.31 9.99
N ILE A 278 -1.07 -5.31 9.34
CA ILE A 278 -0.80 -5.28 7.91
C ILE A 278 -2.12 -5.20 7.12
N LYS A 279 -3.12 -6.02 7.48
CA LYS A 279 -4.47 -5.98 6.87
C LYS A 279 -5.13 -4.61 7.02
N LEU A 280 -5.12 -4.04 8.22
CA LEU A 280 -5.73 -2.74 8.51
C LEU A 280 -5.03 -1.61 7.74
N SER A 281 -3.70 -1.64 7.65
CA SER A 281 -2.95 -0.68 6.83
C SER A 281 -3.25 -0.80 5.35
N ALA A 282 -3.26 -2.02 4.80
CA ALA A 282 -3.58 -2.24 3.39
C ALA A 282 -4.97 -1.68 3.04
N LEU A 283 -5.97 -1.95 3.89
CA LEU A 283 -7.32 -1.43 3.70
C LEU A 283 -7.38 0.10 3.81
N SER A 284 -6.70 0.68 4.80
CA SER A 284 -6.68 2.15 5.00
C SER A 284 -6.03 2.87 3.82
N LEU A 285 -4.95 2.31 3.28
CA LEU A 285 -4.29 2.83 2.09
C LEU A 285 -5.23 2.73 0.88
N PHE A 286 -5.84 1.57 0.65
CA PHE A 286 -6.76 1.32 -0.46
C PHE A 286 -7.94 2.30 -0.51
N LEU A 287 -8.53 2.59 0.65
CA LEU A 287 -9.65 3.52 0.74
C LEU A 287 -9.23 4.99 0.53
N SER A 288 -8.03 5.37 0.99
CA SER A 288 -7.62 6.78 1.08
C SER A 288 -7.60 7.49 -0.28
N SER A 289 -8.17 8.69 -0.36
CA SER A 289 -7.87 9.63 -1.46
C SER A 289 -6.71 10.55 -1.07
N HIS A 290 -6.62 10.87 0.21
CA HIS A 290 -5.54 11.61 0.81
C HIS A 290 -5.01 10.84 2.01
N LEU A 291 -3.76 10.39 1.94
CA LEU A 291 -3.12 9.67 3.01
C LEU A 291 -2.14 10.58 3.75
N ILE A 292 -2.27 10.65 5.07
CA ILE A 292 -1.25 11.18 5.95
C ILE A 292 -0.46 10.01 6.53
N PHE A 293 0.79 9.89 6.12
CA PHE A 293 1.72 8.91 6.62
C PHE A 293 2.53 9.53 7.77
N ASN A 294 2.13 9.22 9.00
CA ASN A 294 2.60 9.82 10.25
C ASN A 294 3.85 9.10 10.76
N VAL A 295 5.01 9.69 10.49
CA VAL A 295 6.35 9.10 10.69
C VAL A 295 6.98 9.62 11.97
N ALA A 296 7.61 8.73 12.74
CA ALA A 296 8.30 9.09 13.96
C ALA A 296 9.76 9.48 13.67
N SER A 297 10.07 10.78 13.79
CA SER A 297 11.42 11.37 13.65
C SER A 297 12.05 11.30 12.25
N ASN A 298 12.01 10.15 11.59
CA ASN A 298 12.54 9.95 10.24
C ASN A 298 11.91 8.70 9.61
N LEU A 299 11.89 8.67 8.28
CA LEU A 299 11.47 7.52 7.47
C LEU A 299 12.43 6.33 7.70
N LYS A 300 11.87 5.15 7.93
CA LYS A 300 12.52 3.87 8.25
C LYS A 300 12.16 2.83 7.19
N GLU A 301 12.90 1.73 7.16
CA GLU A 301 12.64 0.61 6.22
C GLU A 301 11.26 -0.01 6.40
N THR A 302 10.79 -0.18 7.64
CA THR A 302 9.46 -0.72 7.91
C THR A 302 8.36 0.11 7.24
N GLU A 303 8.50 1.43 7.25
CA GLU A 303 7.55 2.36 6.64
C GLU A 303 7.58 2.29 5.12
N LEU A 304 8.79 2.14 4.54
CA LEU A 304 8.99 1.92 3.12
C LEU A 304 8.38 0.60 2.64
N ASP A 305 8.47 -0.48 3.42
CA ASP A 305 7.83 -1.77 3.12
C ASP A 305 6.30 -1.65 2.97
N TYR A 306 5.65 -0.91 3.88
CA TYR A 306 4.20 -0.66 3.80
C TYR A 306 3.82 0.15 2.57
N MET A 307 4.60 1.20 2.26
CA MET A 307 4.35 2.04 1.10
C MET A 307 4.57 1.26 -0.20
N GLU A 308 5.63 0.47 -0.28
CA GLU A 308 5.95 -0.34 -1.47
C GLU A 308 4.92 -1.44 -1.68
N MET A 309 4.49 -2.15 -0.63
CA MET A 309 3.38 -3.11 -0.70
C MET A 309 2.15 -2.44 -1.33
N TYR A 310 1.76 -1.28 -0.82
CA TYR A 310 0.55 -0.62 -1.28
C TYR A 310 0.63 -0.12 -2.71
N LEU A 311 1.74 0.49 -3.09
CA LEU A 311 1.93 0.95 -4.47
C LEU A 311 1.90 -0.22 -5.46
N ASN A 312 2.37 -1.41 -5.05
CA ASN A 312 2.24 -2.62 -5.84
C ASN A 312 0.80 -3.17 -5.86
N MET A 313 0.07 -3.07 -4.74
CA MET A 313 -1.35 -3.46 -4.66
C MET A 313 -2.26 -2.60 -5.54
N GLY A 314 -2.00 -1.29 -5.62
CA GLY A 314 -2.82 -0.34 -6.38
C GLY A 314 -2.87 -0.67 -7.86
N GLU A 315 -1.71 -1.03 -8.44
CA GLU A 315 -1.55 -1.46 -9.83
C GLU A 315 -2.30 -2.78 -10.11
N GLU A 316 -2.22 -3.74 -9.19
CA GLU A 316 -2.90 -5.02 -9.32
C GLU A 316 -4.42 -4.85 -9.35
N TYR A 317 -4.99 -4.09 -8.41
CA TYR A 317 -6.45 -3.96 -8.22
C TYR A 317 -7.13 -2.89 -9.06
N GLY A 318 -6.43 -2.30 -10.02
CA GLY A 318 -7.06 -1.30 -10.87
C GLY A 318 -7.57 -0.11 -10.05
N THR A 319 -6.79 0.34 -9.05
CA THR A 319 -7.02 1.63 -8.38
C THR A 319 -5.93 2.61 -8.79
N GLN A 320 -6.23 3.92 -8.87
CA GLN A 320 -5.14 4.88 -8.97
C GLN A 320 -4.23 4.65 -7.76
N ASN A 321 -2.93 4.45 -8.01
CA ASN A 321 -1.87 4.49 -7.00
C ASN A 321 -2.14 5.65 -6.02
N LEU A 322 -1.65 5.53 -4.79
CA LEU A 322 -1.70 6.54 -3.73
C LEU A 322 -1.87 7.98 -4.29
N GLN A 323 -3.12 8.46 -4.38
CA GLN A 323 -3.42 9.62 -5.22
C GLN A 323 -2.75 10.87 -4.66
N HIS A 324 -2.73 10.98 -3.33
CA HIS A 324 -2.08 12.06 -2.62
C HIS A 324 -1.51 11.53 -1.31
N LEU A 325 -0.24 11.84 -1.07
CA LEU A 325 0.51 11.39 0.10
C LEU A 325 1.13 12.58 0.82
N ASP A 326 0.85 12.72 2.10
CA ASP A 326 1.57 13.60 3.00
C ASP A 326 2.47 12.75 3.92
N ILE A 327 3.79 12.91 3.82
CA ILE A 327 4.75 12.37 4.77
C ILE A 327 4.88 13.37 5.91
N LEU A 328 4.26 13.07 7.05
CA LEU A 328 4.29 13.94 8.22
C LEU A 328 5.30 13.40 9.24
N VAL A 329 6.49 14.01 9.27
CA VAL A 329 7.55 13.67 10.23
C VAL A 329 7.31 14.38 11.55
N ARG A 330 7.19 13.61 12.62
CA ARG A 330 6.93 14.10 13.99
C ARG A 330 8.21 14.28 14.78
N ASP A 331 8.16 15.14 15.79
CA ASP A 331 9.24 15.41 16.75
C ASP A 331 10.53 15.88 16.06
N TRP A 332 10.39 16.72 15.03
CA TRP A 332 11.54 17.23 14.29
C TRP A 332 12.40 18.15 15.17
N TYR A 333 13.69 17.83 15.28
CA TYR A 333 14.62 18.49 16.23
C TYR A 333 15.37 19.68 15.64
N ASN A 334 15.39 19.82 14.31
CA ASN A 334 16.39 20.65 13.62
C ASN A 334 15.87 22.06 13.24
N SER A 335 14.59 22.35 13.47
CA SER A 335 14.02 23.70 13.29
C SER A 335 12.96 23.97 14.35
N LYS A 336 12.86 25.25 14.76
CA LYS A 336 11.82 25.70 15.68
C LYS A 336 10.44 25.76 15.03
N LYS A 337 10.38 25.96 13.71
CA LYS A 337 9.13 26.07 12.96
C LYS A 337 9.15 25.20 11.71
N TRP A 338 7.96 24.85 11.24
CA TRP A 338 7.74 24.34 9.88
C TRP A 338 8.42 25.24 8.83
N ASP A 339 9.21 24.61 7.95
CA ASP A 339 9.91 25.27 6.85
C ASP A 339 9.87 24.36 5.62
N ARG A 340 9.33 24.89 4.51
CA ARG A 340 9.16 24.15 3.25
C ARG A 340 10.50 23.75 2.63
N ASP A 341 11.52 24.61 2.72
CA ASP A 341 12.84 24.34 2.12
C ASP A 341 13.57 23.25 2.90
N VAL A 342 13.43 23.26 4.23
CA VAL A 342 14.00 22.20 5.09
C VAL A 342 13.32 20.85 4.82
N ALA A 343 12.01 20.84 4.62
CA ALA A 343 11.27 19.63 4.27
C ALA A 343 11.64 19.09 2.90
N HIS A 344 11.80 19.99 1.93
CA HIS A 344 12.27 19.63 0.59
C HIS A 344 13.69 19.04 0.64
N PHE A 345 14.58 19.63 1.44
CA PHE A 345 15.93 19.08 1.65
C PHE A 345 15.91 17.69 2.29
N TYR A 346 15.09 17.51 3.34
CA TYR A 346 14.92 16.22 4.00
C TYR A 346 14.47 15.15 3.01
N ILE A 347 13.38 15.38 2.27
CA ILE A 347 12.85 14.37 1.35
C ILE A 347 13.78 14.13 0.16
N SER A 348 14.46 15.15 -0.35
CA SER A 348 15.47 15.00 -1.42
C SER A 348 16.61 14.08 -1.00
N ARG A 349 17.09 14.22 0.24
CA ARG A 349 18.13 13.33 0.78
C ARG A 349 17.64 11.89 0.90
N GLU A 350 16.41 11.67 1.35
CA GLU A 350 15.85 10.32 1.42
C GLU A 350 15.66 9.71 0.01
N ILE A 351 15.26 10.51 -0.98
CA ILE A 351 15.20 10.11 -2.39
C ILE A 351 16.59 9.68 -2.89
N GLU A 352 17.64 10.47 -2.64
CA GLU A 352 19.02 10.14 -3.03
C GLU A 352 19.50 8.85 -2.36
N ASN A 353 19.23 8.67 -1.06
CA ASN A 353 19.57 7.45 -0.33
C ASN A 353 18.91 6.21 -0.95
N LEU A 354 17.62 6.31 -1.30
CA LEU A 354 16.88 5.22 -1.94
C LEU A 354 17.43 4.91 -3.34
N GLN A 355 17.80 5.94 -4.11
CA GLN A 355 18.42 5.77 -5.43
C GLN A 355 19.76 5.04 -5.35
N GLN A 356 20.60 5.40 -4.37
CA GLN A 356 21.91 4.76 -4.20
C GLN A 356 21.80 3.29 -3.78
N ARG A 357 20.80 2.96 -2.96
CA ARG A 357 20.55 1.58 -2.50
C ARG A 357 19.86 0.70 -3.54
N ASN A 358 19.30 1.31 -4.59
CA ASN A 358 18.46 0.65 -5.61
C ASN A 358 17.32 -0.20 -5.00
N SER A 359 16.67 0.36 -3.98
CA SER A 359 15.59 -0.28 -3.20
C SER A 359 14.29 0.53 -3.30
N TYR A 360 13.14 -0.14 -3.21
CA TYR A 360 11.80 0.49 -3.21
C TYR A 360 11.50 1.36 -4.46
N PRO A 361 11.53 0.77 -5.67
CA PRO A 361 11.39 1.52 -6.92
C PRO A 361 10.04 2.25 -7.02
N LYS A 362 8.95 1.66 -6.50
CA LYS A 362 7.62 2.29 -6.56
C LYS A 362 7.55 3.45 -5.57
N VAL A 363 8.05 3.28 -4.35
CA VAL A 363 8.14 4.38 -3.38
C VAL A 363 8.97 5.51 -3.96
N LEU A 364 10.15 5.22 -4.51
CA LEU A 364 11.02 6.23 -5.13
C LEU A 364 10.29 7.02 -6.22
N TRP A 365 9.50 6.36 -7.06
CA TRP A 365 8.67 7.01 -8.07
C TRP A 365 7.59 7.90 -7.42
N SER A 366 6.90 7.39 -6.40
CA SER A 366 5.87 8.13 -5.66
C SER A 366 6.44 9.37 -4.98
N LEU A 367 7.61 9.28 -4.32
CA LEU A 367 8.26 10.39 -3.63
C LEU A 367 8.69 11.52 -4.59
N LYS A 368 9.01 11.18 -5.84
CA LYS A 368 9.35 12.14 -6.90
C LYS A 368 8.14 12.76 -7.58
N SER A 369 6.95 12.21 -7.36
CA SER A 369 5.73 12.70 -7.97
C SER A 369 5.23 13.98 -7.27
N ASN A 370 4.47 14.80 -8.01
CA ASN A 370 3.84 16.00 -7.46
C ASN A 370 2.68 15.69 -6.49
N GLN A 371 2.34 14.41 -6.34
CA GLN A 371 1.28 13.93 -5.46
C GLN A 371 1.78 13.70 -4.02
N THR A 372 3.11 13.66 -3.82
CA THR A 372 3.72 13.51 -2.49
C THR A 372 4.15 14.86 -1.94
N ARG A 373 3.75 15.17 -0.71
CA ARG A 373 4.21 16.31 0.08
C ARG A 373 4.90 15.81 1.33
N CYS A 374 5.86 16.58 1.84
CA CYS A 374 6.55 16.28 3.08
C CYS A 374 6.33 17.44 4.05
N PHE A 375 6.01 17.12 5.31
CA PHE A 375 5.81 18.08 6.39
C PHE A 375 6.62 17.68 7.62
N LEU A 376 7.23 18.65 8.28
CA LEU A 376 8.10 18.47 9.44
C LEU A 376 7.46 19.19 10.61
N LEU A 377 6.96 18.44 11.58
CA LEU A 377 6.27 18.96 12.75
C LEU A 377 7.20 18.87 13.96
N PRO A 378 7.45 19.98 14.68
CA PRO A 378 8.29 19.97 15.86
C PRO A 378 7.62 19.18 16.99
N HIS A 379 8.33 18.99 18.10
CA HIS A 379 7.74 18.37 19.29
C HIS A 379 6.68 19.32 19.91
N PRO A 380 5.51 18.82 20.35
CA PRO A 380 4.41 19.64 20.91
C PRO A 380 4.69 20.30 22.27
N GLY A 381 5.93 20.27 22.76
CA GLY A 381 6.26 20.65 24.13
C GLY A 381 5.90 19.59 25.18
N LYS A 382 6.20 19.89 26.45
CA LYS A 382 5.93 18.98 27.58
C LYS A 382 4.51 19.13 28.15
N GLY A 383 3.80 20.22 27.82
CA GLY A 383 2.47 20.51 28.38
C GLY A 383 1.36 19.58 27.91
N ILE A 384 1.57 18.86 26.80
CA ILE A 384 0.66 17.82 26.30
C ILE A 384 0.81 16.45 27.01
N THR A 385 1.74 16.32 27.95
CA THR A 385 1.91 15.09 28.74
C THR A 385 1.03 15.09 29.99
N GLY A 386 0.48 13.94 30.41
CA GLY A 386 -0.31 13.82 31.65
C GLY A 386 -1.83 14.05 31.48
N GLU A 387 -2.42 14.97 32.24
CA GLU A 387 -3.89 15.25 32.29
C GLU A 387 -4.38 16.25 31.22
N SER A 388 -3.56 16.59 30.22
CA SER A 388 -3.94 17.56 29.19
C SER A 388 -5.18 17.09 28.43
N LYS A 389 -6.11 18.04 28.21
CA LYS A 389 -7.29 17.87 27.36
C LYS A 389 -7.02 18.28 25.90
N GLY A 390 -5.75 18.40 25.52
CA GLY A 390 -5.32 18.71 24.16
C GLY A 390 -5.64 20.14 23.74
N ARG A 391 -5.55 21.10 24.65
CA ARG A 391 -5.81 22.52 24.36
C ARG A 391 -4.61 23.13 23.65
N LEU A 392 -4.81 24.05 22.72
CA LEU A 392 -3.70 24.67 21.98
C LEU A 392 -2.73 25.37 22.94
N GLN A 393 -3.24 26.05 23.97
CA GLN A 393 -2.44 26.72 24.99
C GLN A 393 -1.52 25.78 25.79
N ASP A 394 -1.80 24.46 25.79
CA ASP A 394 -0.98 23.47 26.49
C ASP A 394 0.29 23.10 25.68
N MET A 395 0.46 23.64 24.47
CA MET A 395 1.51 23.28 23.51
C MET A 395 2.49 24.43 23.26
N ASP A 396 3.71 24.10 22.84
CA ASP A 396 4.70 25.11 22.46
C ASP A 396 4.21 25.93 21.24
N GLU A 397 4.43 27.26 21.25
CA GLU A 397 3.97 28.19 20.20
C GLU A 397 4.41 27.77 18.79
N ASP A 398 5.66 27.34 18.68
CA ASP A 398 6.32 26.78 17.50
C ASP A 398 5.54 25.59 16.89
N PHE A 399 5.01 24.71 17.76
CA PHE A 399 4.17 23.59 17.36
C PHE A 399 2.79 24.06 16.92
N GLN A 400 2.17 24.97 17.67
CA GLN A 400 0.84 25.49 17.34
C GLN A 400 0.83 26.14 15.95
N GLU A 401 1.85 26.94 15.63
CA GLU A 401 1.97 27.61 14.34
C GLU A 401 2.19 26.60 13.20
N SER A 402 3.04 25.60 13.42
CA SER A 402 3.31 24.54 12.45
C SER A 402 2.07 23.65 12.24
N LEU A 403 1.31 23.36 13.30
CA LEU A 403 0.05 22.62 13.25
C LEU A 403 -1.02 23.40 12.48
N ARG A 404 -1.22 24.70 12.77
CA ARG A 404 -2.14 25.58 12.04
C ARG A 404 -1.80 25.58 10.55
N SER A 405 -0.52 25.75 10.21
CA SER A 405 -0.05 25.74 8.82
C SER A 405 -0.32 24.41 8.11
N TYR A 406 -0.03 23.29 8.78
CA TYR A 406 -0.23 21.97 8.20
C TYR A 406 -1.72 21.63 7.99
N VAL A 407 -2.55 21.85 9.02
CA VAL A 407 -3.99 21.60 8.92
C VAL A 407 -4.60 22.47 7.82
N TYR A 408 -4.19 23.75 7.71
CA TYR A 408 -4.61 24.60 6.60
C TYR A 408 -4.26 24.00 5.22
N GLU A 409 -3.06 23.46 5.04
CA GLU A 409 -2.65 22.82 3.77
C GLU A 409 -3.38 21.51 3.45
N VAL A 410 -3.83 20.76 4.45
CA VAL A 410 -4.70 19.58 4.27
C VAL A 410 -6.09 20.03 3.82
N ILE A 411 -6.62 21.04 4.49
CA ILE A 411 -7.96 21.56 4.27
C ILE A 411 -8.09 22.23 2.88
N ARG A 412 -7.05 22.96 2.45
CA ARG A 412 -6.99 23.64 1.15
C ARG A 412 -7.14 22.70 -0.05
N VAL A 413 -6.78 21.43 0.09
CA VAL A 413 -6.75 20.45 -1.00
C VAL A 413 -7.94 19.49 -1.03
N VAL A 414 -8.84 19.57 -0.04
CA VAL A 414 -9.97 18.64 0.12
C VAL A 414 -10.82 18.53 -1.16
N CYS A 415 -11.15 19.66 -1.77
CA CYS A 415 -12.00 19.67 -2.97
C CYS A 415 -11.26 19.27 -4.26
N THR A 416 -9.92 19.17 -4.23
CA THR A 416 -9.10 18.78 -5.40
C THR A 416 -8.62 17.34 -5.34
N HIS A 417 -8.52 16.76 -4.14
CA HIS A 417 -8.01 15.41 -3.89
C HIS A 417 -9.14 14.39 -3.77
N ILE A 418 -10.13 14.49 -4.65
CA ILE A 418 -11.28 13.56 -4.70
C ILE A 418 -10.81 12.17 -5.14
N LYS A 419 -11.44 11.13 -4.59
CA LYS A 419 -11.12 9.73 -4.92
C LYS A 419 -11.53 9.44 -6.36
N LEU A 420 -10.61 8.87 -7.12
CA LEU A 420 -10.84 8.44 -8.51
C LEU A 420 -10.57 6.94 -8.66
N ASN A 421 -11.21 6.29 -9.64
CA ASN A 421 -10.81 4.95 -10.09
C ASN A 421 -9.62 5.01 -11.07
N VAL A 422 -9.16 3.87 -11.56
CA VAL A 422 -8.06 3.81 -12.55
C VAL A 422 -8.32 4.55 -13.85
N TYR A 423 -9.58 4.65 -14.25
CA TYR A 423 -9.96 5.33 -15.48
C TYR A 423 -10.05 6.85 -15.28
N GLY A 424 -9.79 7.35 -14.07
CA GLY A 424 -9.87 8.76 -13.71
C GLY A 424 -11.30 9.25 -13.44
N GLU A 425 -12.24 8.34 -13.25
CA GLU A 425 -13.64 8.66 -12.96
C GLU A 425 -13.82 8.92 -11.47
N ILE A 426 -14.70 9.87 -11.15
CA ILE A 426 -14.98 10.28 -9.77
C ILE A 426 -15.73 9.18 -9.02
N LEU A 427 -15.23 8.83 -7.84
CA LEU A 427 -15.88 7.87 -6.95
C LEU A 427 -16.80 8.57 -5.95
N THR A 428 -18.00 8.01 -5.83
CA THR A 428 -19.05 8.43 -4.89
C THR A 428 -19.02 7.56 -3.63
N SER A 429 -19.73 7.95 -2.58
CA SER A 429 -19.79 7.15 -1.34
C SER A 429 -20.28 5.73 -1.57
N ALA A 430 -21.24 5.54 -2.49
CA ALA A 430 -21.71 4.20 -2.85
C ALA A 430 -20.63 3.32 -3.51
N HIS A 431 -19.76 3.92 -4.33
CA HIS A 431 -18.60 3.22 -4.89
C HIS A 431 -17.59 2.85 -3.81
N ILE A 432 -17.30 3.75 -2.87
CA ILE A 432 -16.39 3.48 -1.74
C ILE A 432 -16.88 2.31 -0.89
N PHE A 433 -18.18 2.25 -0.62
CA PHE A 433 -18.77 1.13 0.11
C PHE A 433 -18.60 -0.21 -0.60
N SER A 434 -18.78 -0.22 -1.93
CA SER A 434 -18.59 -1.42 -2.74
C SER A 434 -17.13 -1.87 -2.75
N MET A 435 -16.20 -0.93 -2.92
CA MET A 435 -14.75 -1.18 -2.83
C MET A 435 -14.34 -1.73 -1.46
N LEU A 436 -14.89 -1.17 -0.38
CA LEU A 436 -14.65 -1.65 0.99
C LEU A 436 -15.07 -3.12 1.14
N LYS A 437 -16.27 -3.48 0.67
CA LYS A 437 -16.74 -4.87 0.72
C LYS A 437 -15.86 -5.81 -0.09
N GLU A 438 -15.58 -5.46 -1.33
CA GLU A 438 -14.77 -6.28 -2.23
C GLU A 438 -13.38 -6.54 -1.65
N PHE A 439 -12.73 -5.50 -1.12
CA PHE A 439 -11.42 -5.65 -0.52
C PHE A 439 -11.46 -6.49 0.77
N MET A 440 -12.49 -6.32 1.61
CA MET A 440 -12.68 -7.16 2.80
C MET A 440 -12.84 -8.64 2.44
N GLU A 441 -13.54 -8.97 1.34
CA GLU A 441 -13.64 -10.35 0.85
C GLU A 441 -12.29 -10.91 0.39
N VAL A 442 -11.47 -10.11 -0.29
CA VAL A 442 -10.10 -10.50 -0.68
C VAL A 442 -9.26 -10.85 0.55
N LEU A 443 -9.39 -10.07 1.63
CA LEU A 443 -8.68 -10.31 2.88
C LEU A 443 -9.17 -11.57 3.61
N ASP A 444 -10.48 -11.85 3.61
CA ASP A 444 -11.07 -13.02 4.29
C ASP A 444 -10.76 -14.34 3.58
N ARG A 445 -10.51 -14.30 2.25
CA ARG A 445 -10.12 -15.51 1.49
C ARG A 445 -8.68 -15.96 1.74
N GLN A 446 -7.85 -15.16 2.42
CA GLN A 446 -6.48 -15.55 2.76
C GLN A 446 -6.49 -16.65 3.82
N LYS A 447 -6.09 -17.87 3.42
CA LYS A 447 -6.00 -19.03 4.32
C LYS A 447 -4.71 -19.08 5.13
N TYR A 448 -3.69 -18.34 4.71
CA TYR A 448 -2.35 -18.34 5.28
C TYR A 448 -2.02 -16.95 5.82
N GLY A 449 -1.41 -16.93 7.00
CA GLY A 449 -0.95 -15.68 7.61
C GLY A 449 0.28 -15.12 6.91
N PHE A 450 0.57 -13.85 7.17
CA PHE A 450 1.72 -13.15 6.60
C PHE A 450 2.48 -12.40 7.68
N SER A 451 3.80 -12.41 7.55
CA SER A 451 4.73 -11.80 8.50
C SER A 451 5.26 -10.45 8.03
N SER A 452 5.07 -10.09 6.75
CA SER A 452 5.44 -8.80 6.19
C SER A 452 4.40 -8.23 5.22
N PRO A 453 4.37 -6.90 5.02
CA PRO A 453 3.55 -6.26 4.00
C PRO A 453 3.75 -6.88 2.60
N MET A 454 5.00 -7.10 2.19
CA MET A 454 5.29 -7.66 0.87
C MET A 454 4.82 -9.12 0.72
N GLU A 455 4.89 -9.94 1.78
CA GLU A 455 4.30 -11.29 1.77
C GLU A 455 2.79 -11.25 1.52
N MET A 456 2.07 -10.33 2.17
CA MET A 456 0.64 -10.12 1.93
C MET A 456 0.38 -9.76 0.47
N PHE A 457 1.15 -8.83 -0.10
CA PHE A 457 1.02 -8.47 -1.52
C PHE A 457 1.20 -9.68 -2.43
N TYR A 458 2.27 -10.46 -2.25
CA TYR A 458 2.51 -11.64 -3.09
C TYR A 458 1.44 -12.72 -2.88
N ALA A 459 0.96 -12.93 -1.66
CA ALA A 459 -0.11 -13.87 -1.38
C ALA A 459 -1.40 -13.49 -2.13
N ILE A 460 -1.81 -12.22 -2.04
CA ILE A 460 -2.98 -11.68 -2.71
C ILE A 460 -2.83 -11.75 -4.23
N LYS A 461 -1.67 -11.33 -4.75
CA LYS A 461 -1.36 -11.38 -6.19
C LYS A 461 -1.41 -12.80 -6.74
N ASN A 462 -0.75 -13.73 -6.06
CA ASN A 462 -0.73 -15.13 -6.45
C ASN A 462 -2.13 -15.75 -6.41
N GLN A 463 -2.94 -15.41 -5.40
CA GLN A 463 -4.30 -15.88 -5.34
C GLN A 463 -5.13 -15.40 -6.55
N ARG A 464 -5.01 -14.12 -6.90
CA ARG A 464 -5.72 -13.58 -8.07
C ARG A 464 -5.28 -14.26 -9.36
N LEU A 465 -3.97 -14.39 -9.56
CA LEU A 465 -3.42 -15.11 -10.70
C LEU A 465 -3.94 -16.55 -10.78
N MET A 466 -4.02 -17.25 -9.64
CA MET A 466 -4.60 -18.60 -9.59
C MET A 466 -6.08 -18.59 -9.95
N GLY A 467 -6.86 -17.60 -9.48
CA GLY A 467 -8.27 -17.46 -9.85
C GLY A 467 -8.46 -17.15 -11.34
N ASP A 468 -7.61 -16.32 -11.94
CA ASP A 468 -7.64 -16.03 -13.38
C ASP A 468 -7.30 -17.29 -14.20
N ILE A 469 -6.30 -18.07 -13.77
CA ILE A 469 -5.95 -19.36 -14.37
C ILE A 469 -7.10 -20.38 -14.22
N GLU A 470 -7.74 -20.44 -13.06
CA GLU A 470 -8.91 -21.31 -12.83
C GLU A 470 -10.06 -20.93 -13.77
N ASN A 471 -10.36 -19.64 -13.92
CA ASN A 471 -11.40 -19.15 -14.83
C ASN A 471 -11.07 -19.47 -16.29
N GLU A 472 -9.82 -19.24 -16.72
CA GLU A 472 -9.36 -19.57 -18.07
C GLU A 472 -9.43 -21.08 -18.34
N PHE A 473 -9.05 -21.89 -17.34
CA PHE A 473 -9.15 -23.34 -17.43
C PHE A 473 -10.60 -23.81 -17.49
N GLU A 474 -11.50 -23.24 -16.70
CA GLU A 474 -12.94 -23.51 -16.79
C GLU A 474 -13.51 -23.14 -18.17
N GLU A 475 -13.12 -21.99 -18.71
CA GLU A 475 -13.53 -21.55 -20.05
C GLU A 475 -12.98 -22.49 -21.13
N PHE A 476 -11.73 -22.90 -21.00
CA PHE A 476 -11.11 -23.91 -21.85
C PHE A 476 -11.86 -25.25 -21.80
N LEU A 477 -12.23 -25.73 -20.61
CA LEU A 477 -13.02 -26.95 -20.45
C LEU A 477 -14.41 -26.82 -21.08
N LYS A 478 -15.08 -25.67 -20.93
CA LYS A 478 -16.38 -25.38 -21.58
C LYS A 478 -16.24 -25.41 -23.10
N ASN A 479 -15.18 -24.82 -23.65
CA ASN A 479 -14.90 -24.79 -25.09
C ASN A 479 -14.52 -26.18 -25.65
N GLN A 480 -13.74 -26.97 -24.90
CA GLN A 480 -13.43 -28.37 -25.24
C GLN A 480 -14.68 -29.24 -25.22
N ALA A 481 -15.58 -29.07 -24.25
CA ALA A 481 -16.84 -29.81 -24.18
C ALA A 481 -17.76 -29.50 -25.39
N LEU A 482 -17.86 -28.22 -25.79
CA LEU A 482 -18.56 -27.79 -27.01
C LEU A 482 -17.92 -28.37 -28.28
N GLY A 483 -16.59 -28.37 -28.36
CA GLY A 483 -15.84 -28.97 -29.47
C GLY A 483 -15.93 -30.50 -29.53
N ALA A 484 -15.94 -31.17 -28.39
CA ALA A 484 -16.10 -32.62 -28.28
C ALA A 484 -17.52 -33.05 -28.67
N LEU A 485 -18.55 -32.29 -28.29
CA LEU A 485 -19.93 -32.52 -28.76
C LEU A 485 -20.05 -32.36 -30.28
N GLY A 486 -19.39 -31.36 -30.87
CA GLY A 486 -19.31 -31.19 -32.33
C GLY A 486 -18.56 -32.33 -33.04
N ARG A 487 -17.47 -32.83 -32.46
CA ARG A 487 -16.69 -33.96 -33.00
C ARG A 487 -17.42 -35.30 -32.85
N VAL A 488 -18.15 -35.51 -31.75
CA VAL A 488 -19.02 -36.67 -31.55
C VAL A 488 -20.19 -36.65 -32.54
N ALA A 489 -20.79 -35.49 -32.80
CA ALA A 489 -21.81 -35.35 -33.84
C ALA A 489 -21.25 -35.65 -35.25
N LEU A 490 -20.03 -35.20 -35.56
CA LEU A 490 -19.35 -35.52 -36.81
C LEU A 490 -18.97 -37.00 -36.93
N LEU A 491 -18.49 -37.62 -35.85
CA LEU A 491 -18.15 -39.04 -35.77
C LEU A 491 -19.39 -39.92 -35.87
N LEU A 492 -20.53 -39.52 -35.30
CA LEU A 492 -21.80 -40.24 -35.46
C LEU A 492 -22.32 -40.15 -36.91
N LEU A 493 -22.13 -39.01 -37.58
CA LEU A 493 -22.43 -38.87 -39.02
C LEU A 493 -21.47 -39.68 -39.89
N ALA A 494 -20.19 -39.78 -39.53
CA ALA A 494 -19.18 -40.56 -40.25
C ALA A 494 -19.34 -42.09 -40.03
N CYS A 495 -19.63 -42.54 -38.80
CA CYS A 495 -19.84 -43.95 -38.45
C CYS A 495 -21.05 -44.57 -39.17
N GLY A 496 -22.04 -43.76 -39.58
CA GLY A 496 -23.15 -44.20 -40.43
C GLY A 496 -22.73 -44.73 -41.81
N SER A 497 -21.54 -44.36 -42.30
CA SER A 497 -21.03 -44.77 -43.62
C SER A 497 -19.93 -45.84 -43.59
N VAL A 498 -19.37 -46.15 -42.41
CA VAL A 498 -18.25 -47.10 -42.24
C VAL A 498 -18.69 -48.47 -41.72
N TRP A 499 -19.86 -48.57 -41.06
CA TRP A 499 -20.38 -49.85 -40.55
C TRP A 499 -20.74 -50.88 -41.65
N GLY A 500 -20.81 -50.47 -42.92
CA GLY A 500 -21.08 -51.35 -44.06
C GLY A 500 -19.89 -52.13 -44.62
N ARG A 501 -18.65 -51.94 -44.14
CA ARG A 501 -17.45 -52.47 -44.82
C ARG A 501 -16.44 -53.26 -44.00
N ILE A 502 -16.70 -53.58 -42.73
CA ILE A 502 -15.79 -54.43 -41.94
C ILE A 502 -16.58 -55.60 -41.35
N SER A 503 -16.91 -56.55 -42.22
CA SER A 503 -17.18 -57.93 -41.83
C SER A 503 -16.22 -58.81 -42.62
N LYS A 504 -15.52 -59.68 -41.91
CA LYS A 504 -14.47 -60.64 -42.32
C LYS A 504 -13.02 -60.20 -42.05
N ARG A 505 -12.51 -60.59 -40.89
CA ARG A 505 -11.32 -61.46 -40.76
C ARG A 505 -11.25 -62.04 -39.35
N GLU A 506 -11.03 -63.35 -39.28
CA GLU A 506 -10.79 -64.16 -38.07
C GLU A 506 -9.39 -63.92 -37.48
N PRO A 507 -9.14 -64.32 -36.21
CA PRO A 507 -7.95 -63.94 -35.46
C PRO A 507 -6.77 -64.89 -35.72
N ASP A 508 -5.57 -64.34 -35.76
CA ASP A 508 -4.33 -65.12 -35.65
C ASP A 508 -3.73 -64.95 -34.26
N ASN A 509 -3.30 -66.08 -33.69
CA ASN A 509 -2.78 -66.20 -32.33
C ASN A 509 -1.28 -65.90 -32.32
N GLY A 510 -0.88 -64.87 -31.57
CA GLY A 510 0.50 -64.63 -31.18
C GLY A 510 0.51 -63.96 -29.81
N GLU A 511 0.90 -64.70 -28.78
CA GLU A 511 1.22 -64.18 -27.45
C GLU A 511 2.53 -63.36 -27.55
N ASP A 512 2.44 -62.13 -28.04
CA ASP A 512 3.46 -61.12 -27.78
C ASP A 512 3.09 -60.45 -26.45
N THR A 513 3.85 -60.73 -25.40
CA THR A 513 3.82 -59.92 -24.17
C THR A 513 4.21 -58.50 -24.57
N GLU A 514 3.22 -57.62 -24.68
CA GLU A 514 3.37 -56.21 -25.05
C GLU A 514 4.34 -55.52 -24.06
N GLN A 515 5.62 -55.44 -24.44
CA GLN A 515 6.68 -54.95 -23.57
C GLN A 515 6.75 -53.43 -23.66
N PHE A 516 6.18 -52.78 -22.66
CA PHE A 516 6.13 -51.32 -22.57
C PHE A 516 7.50 -50.73 -22.18
N PRO A 517 8.06 -49.76 -22.93
CA PRO A 517 9.37 -49.20 -22.65
C PRO A 517 9.33 -48.38 -21.36
N ALA A 518 10.22 -48.70 -20.42
CA ALA A 518 10.27 -48.02 -19.12
C ALA A 518 10.90 -46.62 -19.17
N ASP A 519 11.81 -46.38 -20.12
CA ASP A 519 12.58 -45.16 -20.30
C ASP A 519 13.03 -44.97 -21.75
N CYS A 520 13.73 -43.87 -22.04
CA CYS A 520 14.20 -43.56 -23.40
C CYS A 520 15.28 -44.51 -23.93
N GLU A 521 15.99 -45.25 -23.07
CA GLU A 521 16.92 -46.32 -23.49
C GLU A 521 16.14 -47.47 -24.14
N GLU A 522 15.00 -47.86 -23.54
CA GLU A 522 14.14 -48.92 -24.09
C GLU A 522 13.33 -48.45 -25.30
N VAL A 523 12.93 -47.16 -25.34
CA VAL A 523 12.38 -46.55 -26.56
C VAL A 523 13.38 -46.64 -27.71
N HIS A 524 14.66 -46.33 -27.45
CA HIS A 524 15.72 -46.47 -28.45
C HIS A 524 15.94 -47.93 -28.85
N ALA A 525 15.94 -48.86 -27.89
CA ALA A 525 16.07 -50.29 -28.16
C ALA A 525 14.89 -50.85 -29.00
N ALA A 526 13.71 -50.23 -28.91
CA ALA A 526 12.55 -50.51 -29.76
C ALA A 526 12.65 -49.90 -31.17
N GLY A 527 13.76 -49.22 -31.51
CA GLY A 527 14.06 -48.71 -32.85
C GLY A 527 13.76 -47.24 -33.08
N ALA A 528 13.40 -46.46 -32.05
CA ALA A 528 13.19 -45.03 -32.16
C ALA A 528 14.50 -44.25 -31.94
N GLU A 529 15.03 -43.63 -32.99
CA GLU A 529 16.34 -42.94 -32.97
C GLU A 529 16.22 -41.40 -33.00
N ALA A 530 15.02 -40.85 -33.17
CA ALA A 530 14.81 -39.41 -33.29
C ALA A 530 14.52 -38.74 -31.94
N ASP A 531 15.01 -37.52 -31.75
CA ASP A 531 14.60 -36.68 -30.63
C ASP A 531 13.10 -36.39 -30.70
N GLY A 532 12.41 -36.41 -29.57
CA GLY A 532 10.98 -36.11 -29.52
C GLY A 532 10.28 -36.63 -28.29
N VAL A 533 8.96 -36.46 -28.28
CA VAL A 533 8.11 -36.93 -27.18
C VAL A 533 7.67 -38.37 -27.43
N TYR A 534 7.96 -39.24 -26.48
CA TYR A 534 7.57 -40.66 -26.47
C TYR A 534 6.82 -40.99 -25.18
N VAL A 535 6.02 -42.05 -25.20
CA VAL A 535 5.33 -42.56 -24.01
C VAL A 535 6.16 -43.67 -23.39
N ILE A 536 6.47 -43.53 -22.10
CA ILE A 536 7.16 -44.52 -21.29
C ILE A 536 6.29 -45.02 -20.14
N TYR A 537 6.69 -46.11 -19.50
CA TYR A 537 5.93 -46.82 -18.48
C TYR A 537 6.78 -47.14 -17.24
N PRO A 538 7.13 -46.13 -16.41
CA PRO A 538 8.11 -46.28 -15.31
C PRO A 538 7.77 -47.37 -14.28
N ALA A 539 6.49 -47.64 -14.02
CA ALA A 539 6.01 -48.64 -13.07
C ALA A 539 5.19 -49.77 -13.72
N GLY A 540 5.15 -49.86 -15.06
CA GLY A 540 4.40 -50.87 -15.82
C GLY A 540 3.21 -50.29 -16.60
N SER A 541 2.36 -51.16 -17.15
CA SER A 541 1.32 -50.80 -18.14
C SER A 541 0.34 -49.70 -17.71
N SER A 542 0.14 -49.50 -16.41
CA SER A 542 -0.76 -48.47 -15.87
C SER A 542 -0.09 -47.12 -15.59
N SER A 543 1.22 -46.96 -15.85
CA SER A 543 1.98 -45.74 -15.55
C SER A 543 2.43 -45.00 -16.80
N ALA A 544 1.62 -45.02 -17.86
CA ALA A 544 1.95 -44.34 -19.11
C ALA A 544 2.17 -42.83 -18.86
N VAL A 545 3.31 -42.31 -19.28
CA VAL A 545 3.65 -40.88 -19.16
C VAL A 545 4.45 -40.41 -20.38
N PRO A 546 4.12 -39.25 -20.98
CA PRO A 546 4.93 -38.68 -22.04
C PRO A 546 6.22 -38.06 -21.50
N VAL A 547 7.34 -38.34 -22.16
CA VAL A 547 8.66 -37.78 -21.86
C VAL A 547 9.35 -37.34 -23.13
N TYR A 548 10.23 -36.34 -23.02
CA TYR A 548 11.12 -35.99 -24.11
C TYR A 548 12.34 -36.92 -24.06
N CYS A 549 12.55 -37.67 -25.14
CA CYS A 549 13.76 -38.44 -25.35
C CYS A 549 14.75 -37.63 -26.17
N ASP A 550 15.91 -37.37 -25.57
CA ASP A 550 17.07 -36.81 -26.25
C ASP A 550 17.98 -37.97 -26.67
N MET A 551 17.89 -38.31 -27.95
CA MET A 551 18.62 -39.37 -28.64
C MET A 551 19.94 -38.87 -29.26
N THR A 552 20.23 -37.57 -29.21
CA THR A 552 21.38 -36.98 -29.91
C THR A 552 22.52 -36.57 -28.98
N THR A 553 22.23 -36.01 -27.81
CA THR A 553 23.26 -35.45 -26.92
C THR A 553 24.09 -36.56 -26.28
N ASP A 554 25.42 -36.49 -26.43
CA ASP A 554 26.37 -37.29 -25.61
C ASP A 554 26.07 -38.81 -25.62
N GLY A 555 25.79 -39.34 -26.82
CA GLY A 555 25.42 -40.76 -27.01
C GLY A 555 23.92 -41.05 -26.90
N GLY A 556 23.10 -40.02 -26.65
CA GLY A 556 21.63 -40.09 -26.67
C GLY A 556 21.03 -40.89 -25.52
N LYS A 557 19.78 -41.33 -25.74
CA LYS A 557 18.98 -42.19 -24.85
C LYS A 557 18.62 -41.54 -23.51
N TRP A 558 18.65 -40.22 -23.46
CA TRP A 558 18.33 -39.48 -22.26
C TRP A 558 16.83 -39.33 -22.10
N THR A 559 16.35 -39.63 -20.89
CA THR A 559 14.99 -39.29 -20.46
C THR A 559 15.03 -37.94 -19.77
N VAL A 560 14.49 -36.91 -20.40
CA VAL A 560 14.40 -35.58 -19.79
C VAL A 560 13.39 -35.63 -18.65
N ILE A 561 13.73 -35.06 -17.49
CA ILE A 561 12.88 -35.05 -16.29
C ILE A 561 12.46 -33.64 -15.87
N GLN A 562 13.19 -32.62 -16.34
CA GLN A 562 12.88 -31.22 -16.16
C GLN A 562 13.44 -30.42 -17.34
N LYS A 563 12.68 -29.43 -17.81
CA LYS A 563 13.13 -28.53 -18.89
C LYS A 563 12.55 -27.13 -18.71
N ARG A 564 13.40 -26.11 -18.85
CA ARG A 564 13.04 -24.68 -18.77
C ARG A 564 13.87 -23.84 -19.73
N PHE A 565 13.25 -22.89 -20.40
CA PHE A 565 13.90 -22.06 -21.43
C PHE A 565 13.16 -20.76 -21.80
N ASN A 566 11.92 -20.55 -21.33
CA ASN A 566 11.12 -19.38 -21.71
C ASN A 566 10.29 -18.76 -20.57
N GLY A 567 10.07 -19.48 -19.47
CA GLY A 567 9.32 -18.99 -18.30
C GLY A 567 7.81 -18.93 -18.50
N THR A 568 7.27 -19.59 -19.52
CA THR A 568 5.82 -19.65 -19.78
C THR A 568 5.10 -20.51 -18.76
N LEU A 569 5.79 -21.48 -18.16
CA LEU A 569 5.23 -22.35 -17.15
C LEU A 569 5.72 -21.95 -15.76
N SER A 570 4.78 -21.72 -14.84
CA SER A 570 5.12 -21.51 -13.43
C SER A 570 5.58 -22.82 -12.77
N PHE A 571 6.74 -22.75 -12.12
CA PHE A 571 7.28 -23.79 -11.24
C PHE A 571 7.04 -23.47 -9.74
N PHE A 572 6.41 -22.34 -9.42
CA PHE A 572 5.98 -22.08 -8.04
C PHE A 572 4.70 -22.86 -7.74
N ARG A 573 4.85 -24.16 -7.47
CA ARG A 573 3.75 -25.12 -7.32
C ARG A 573 3.81 -25.89 -6.01
N GLY A 574 2.66 -26.42 -5.61
CA GLY A 574 2.49 -27.16 -4.36
C GLY A 574 2.98 -28.61 -4.47
N TRP A 575 2.90 -29.33 -3.34
CA TRP A 575 3.40 -30.69 -3.21
C TRP A 575 2.78 -31.66 -4.22
N THR A 576 1.46 -31.57 -4.40
CA THR A 576 0.71 -32.48 -5.29
C THR A 576 1.17 -32.38 -6.74
N ASP A 577 1.39 -31.16 -7.24
CA ASP A 577 1.86 -30.93 -8.61
C ASP A 577 3.28 -31.46 -8.80
N TYR A 578 4.19 -31.16 -7.87
CA TYR A 578 5.57 -31.66 -7.94
C TYR A 578 5.65 -33.19 -7.84
N LYS A 579 4.73 -33.81 -7.10
CA LYS A 579 4.62 -35.26 -7.01
C LYS A 579 4.16 -35.88 -8.34
N LEU A 580 3.11 -35.33 -8.94
CA LEU A 580 2.46 -35.90 -10.13
C LEU A 580 3.15 -35.51 -11.44
N GLY A 581 3.77 -34.34 -11.50
CA GLY A 581 4.31 -33.75 -12.73
C GLY A 581 3.38 -32.67 -13.30
N PHE A 582 3.95 -31.77 -14.10
CA PHE A 582 3.22 -30.67 -14.74
C PHE A 582 3.99 -30.14 -15.96
N GLY A 583 3.28 -29.47 -16.87
CA GLY A 583 3.83 -28.98 -18.13
C GLY A 583 3.72 -30.00 -19.26
N ARG A 584 4.40 -29.72 -20.38
CA ARG A 584 4.40 -30.59 -21.56
C ARG A 584 5.82 -31.00 -21.95
N ALA A 585 6.01 -32.27 -22.28
CA ALA A 585 7.32 -32.80 -22.63
C ALA A 585 7.97 -32.11 -23.84
N ASP A 586 7.18 -31.54 -24.76
CA ASP A 586 7.67 -30.75 -25.91
C ASP A 586 7.95 -29.27 -25.58
N GLU A 587 7.65 -28.81 -24.36
CA GLU A 587 7.82 -27.44 -23.89
C GLU A 587 8.60 -27.39 -22.54
N GLU A 588 8.23 -26.48 -21.62
CA GLU A 588 8.72 -26.51 -20.24
C GLU A 588 7.91 -27.54 -19.45
N TYR A 589 8.58 -28.36 -18.62
CA TYR A 589 7.88 -29.33 -17.79
C TYR A 589 8.72 -29.90 -16.65
N TRP A 590 8.01 -30.58 -15.75
CA TRP A 590 8.52 -31.39 -14.66
C TRP A 590 7.85 -32.77 -14.72
N LEU A 591 8.64 -33.85 -14.78
CA LEU A 591 8.13 -35.22 -14.93
C LEU A 591 7.31 -35.71 -13.72
N GLY A 592 7.55 -35.16 -12.54
CA GLY A 592 6.92 -35.59 -11.29
C GLY A 592 7.82 -36.50 -10.46
N LEU A 593 7.91 -36.21 -9.17
CA LEU A 593 8.75 -36.96 -8.22
C LEU A 593 8.38 -38.44 -8.17
N HIS A 594 7.09 -38.77 -8.28
CA HIS A 594 6.66 -40.16 -8.28
C HIS A 594 7.23 -40.92 -9.48
N ASN A 595 7.18 -40.34 -10.68
CA ASN A 595 7.70 -40.96 -11.89
C ASN A 595 9.23 -41.09 -11.85
N ILE A 596 9.93 -40.05 -11.40
CA ILE A 596 11.39 -40.06 -11.25
C ILE A 596 11.83 -41.12 -10.23
N TYR A 597 11.10 -41.27 -9.12
CA TYR A 597 11.31 -42.34 -8.15
C TYR A 597 11.14 -43.73 -8.78
N GLN A 598 10.05 -43.97 -9.52
CA GLN A 598 9.80 -45.28 -10.13
C GLN A 598 10.90 -45.67 -11.13
N LEU A 599 11.40 -44.71 -11.91
CA LEU A 599 12.54 -44.91 -12.81
C LEU A 599 13.78 -45.35 -12.01
N THR A 600 14.16 -44.56 -11.01
CA THR A 600 15.40 -44.76 -10.24
C THR A 600 15.34 -45.88 -9.19
N LEU A 601 14.17 -46.48 -8.95
CA LEU A 601 13.99 -47.55 -7.97
C LEU A 601 14.59 -48.89 -8.44
N ARG A 602 14.49 -49.20 -9.74
CA ARG A 602 14.79 -50.55 -10.26
C ARG A 602 16.19 -50.67 -10.84
N ARG A 603 16.78 -49.57 -11.30
CA ARG A 603 18.04 -49.55 -12.04
C ARG A 603 18.85 -48.31 -11.67
N LYS A 604 20.16 -48.37 -11.89
CA LYS A 604 21.06 -47.23 -11.67
C LYS A 604 20.94 -46.25 -12.84
N TYR A 605 20.85 -44.97 -12.53
CA TYR A 605 20.82 -43.89 -13.53
C TYR A 605 21.92 -42.89 -13.25
N GLU A 606 22.50 -42.34 -14.32
CA GLU A 606 23.28 -41.12 -14.28
C GLU A 606 22.37 -39.91 -14.53
N LEU A 607 22.71 -38.78 -13.94
CA LEU A 607 22.05 -37.50 -14.16
C LEU A 607 22.98 -36.54 -14.89
N ARG A 608 22.48 -35.93 -15.96
CA ARG A 608 23.10 -34.82 -16.67
C ARG A 608 22.23 -33.58 -16.55
N ILE A 609 22.85 -32.44 -16.25
CA ILE A 609 22.20 -31.13 -16.18
C ILE A 609 22.87 -30.20 -17.18
N ASP A 610 22.14 -29.81 -18.22
CA ASP A 610 22.59 -28.83 -19.20
C ASP A 610 22.08 -27.43 -18.81
N LEU A 611 22.97 -26.44 -18.85
CA LEU A 611 22.71 -25.06 -18.40
C LEU A 611 23.09 -24.08 -19.50
N GLY A 612 22.25 -23.05 -19.72
CA GLY A 612 22.50 -21.99 -20.68
C GLY A 612 22.29 -20.60 -20.08
N ASP A 613 23.13 -19.64 -20.47
CA ASP A 613 23.01 -18.24 -20.07
C ASP A 613 22.44 -17.36 -21.19
N PHE A 614 22.19 -16.08 -20.89
CA PHE A 614 21.68 -15.13 -21.87
C PHE A 614 22.71 -14.66 -22.90
N GLU A 615 23.97 -15.05 -22.74
CA GLU A 615 25.07 -14.81 -23.69
C GLU A 615 25.28 -16.00 -24.64
N ASN A 616 24.39 -16.99 -24.61
CA ASN A 616 24.44 -18.25 -25.37
C ASN A 616 25.65 -19.14 -25.03
N ASN A 617 26.27 -18.96 -23.86
CA ASN A 617 27.20 -19.95 -23.33
C ASN A 617 26.41 -21.13 -22.77
N THR A 618 26.93 -22.34 -22.97
CA THR A 618 26.34 -23.58 -22.45
C THR A 618 27.37 -24.40 -21.71
N VAL A 619 27.01 -24.89 -20.53
CA VAL A 619 27.84 -25.77 -19.69
C VAL A 619 27.00 -26.93 -19.17
N HIS A 620 27.64 -27.95 -18.61
CA HIS A 620 26.90 -29.06 -18.02
C HIS A 620 27.55 -29.62 -16.75
N ALA A 621 26.76 -30.31 -15.94
CA ALA A 621 27.20 -31.09 -14.79
C ALA A 621 26.69 -32.53 -14.94
N LYS A 622 27.52 -33.51 -14.58
CA LYS A 622 27.14 -34.93 -14.58
C LYS A 622 27.33 -35.56 -13.21
N TYR A 623 26.45 -36.51 -12.88
CA TYR A 623 26.50 -37.31 -11.66
C TYR A 623 26.28 -38.78 -12.07
N GLY A 624 27.27 -39.64 -11.83
CA GLY A 624 27.23 -41.06 -12.23
C GLY A 624 26.26 -41.93 -11.44
N ASP A 625 25.77 -41.43 -10.30
CA ASP A 625 24.68 -42.04 -9.54
C ASP A 625 23.63 -40.99 -9.18
N PHE A 626 22.39 -41.24 -9.59
CA PHE A 626 21.22 -40.43 -9.27
C PHE A 626 20.03 -41.32 -8.90
N SER A 627 19.48 -41.10 -7.71
CA SER A 627 18.25 -41.76 -7.28
C SER A 627 17.45 -40.91 -6.31
N LEU A 628 16.15 -41.18 -6.24
CA LEU A 628 15.28 -40.64 -5.19
C LEU A 628 14.92 -41.75 -4.21
N SER A 629 15.11 -41.52 -2.91
CA SER A 629 14.67 -42.42 -1.85
C SER A 629 14.94 -43.92 -2.10
N PRO A 630 16.16 -44.33 -2.52
CA PRO A 630 16.44 -45.70 -3.01
C PRO A 630 16.24 -46.80 -1.97
N LYS A 631 16.19 -46.43 -0.68
CA LYS A 631 16.00 -47.34 0.47
C LYS A 631 14.64 -47.17 1.16
N ALA A 632 13.75 -46.31 0.64
CA ALA A 632 12.49 -46.03 1.28
C ALA A 632 11.46 -47.13 1.05
N ILE A 633 10.72 -47.48 2.10
CA ILE A 633 9.52 -48.33 2.00
C ILE A 633 8.37 -47.54 1.36
N ASN A 634 8.23 -46.27 1.74
CA ASN A 634 7.30 -45.32 1.13
C ASN A 634 8.06 -44.03 0.76
N PRO A 635 8.17 -43.69 -0.53
CA PRO A 635 8.91 -42.51 -0.96
C PRO A 635 8.29 -41.19 -0.50
N GLU A 636 6.98 -41.12 -0.27
CA GLU A 636 6.32 -39.88 0.18
C GLU A 636 6.61 -39.56 1.65
N ASP A 637 6.72 -40.61 2.47
CA ASP A 637 7.08 -40.51 3.88
C ASP A 637 8.56 -40.17 4.04
N ASP A 638 9.41 -40.79 3.22
CA ASP A 638 10.82 -40.44 3.13
C ASP A 638 11.03 -39.01 2.59
N GLY A 639 10.11 -38.55 1.74
CA GLY A 639 10.07 -37.18 1.23
C GLY A 639 10.79 -37.01 -0.12
N TYR A 640 10.86 -38.08 -0.92
CA TYR A 640 11.59 -38.13 -2.19
C TYR A 640 13.02 -37.60 -2.04
N THR A 641 13.76 -38.10 -1.05
CA THR A 641 15.11 -37.68 -0.70
C THR A 641 16.07 -37.83 -1.89
N LEU A 642 16.80 -36.77 -2.22
CA LEU A 642 17.78 -36.78 -3.31
C LEU A 642 19.04 -37.55 -2.93
N TYR A 643 19.52 -38.41 -3.82
CA TYR A 643 20.85 -39.00 -3.75
C TYR A 643 21.58 -38.77 -5.07
N VAL A 644 22.70 -38.06 -4.98
CA VAL A 644 23.64 -37.84 -6.09
C VAL A 644 25.08 -38.10 -5.64
N GLU A 645 25.83 -38.83 -6.46
CA GLU A 645 27.25 -39.12 -6.27
C GLU A 645 28.01 -39.12 -7.63
N GLU A 646 29.32 -39.34 -7.61
CA GLU A 646 30.16 -39.47 -8.81
C GLU A 646 30.11 -38.22 -9.72
N PHE A 647 30.27 -37.02 -9.14
CA PHE A 647 30.27 -35.76 -9.89
C PHE A 647 31.41 -35.68 -10.91
N THR A 648 31.08 -35.29 -12.14
CA THR A 648 32.02 -34.96 -13.22
C THR A 648 31.72 -33.57 -13.74
N ASP A 649 32.73 -32.70 -13.73
CA ASP A 649 32.60 -31.30 -14.15
C ASP A 649 32.62 -31.16 -15.68
N GLY A 650 31.55 -30.61 -16.24
CA GLY A 650 31.42 -30.20 -17.63
C GLY A 650 31.48 -28.68 -17.82
N GLY A 651 32.10 -27.96 -16.89
CA GLY A 651 32.27 -26.51 -16.88
C GLY A 651 31.21 -25.75 -16.05
N ALA A 652 30.25 -26.46 -15.45
CA ALA A 652 29.21 -25.87 -14.61
C ALA A 652 29.62 -25.75 -13.13
N GLY A 653 30.63 -26.50 -12.69
CA GLY A 653 30.92 -26.70 -11.26
C GLY A 653 29.83 -27.49 -10.55
N ASP A 654 30.10 -27.88 -9.30
CA ASP A 654 29.17 -28.68 -8.50
C ASP A 654 28.29 -27.80 -7.61
N SER A 655 26.97 -27.86 -7.81
CA SER A 655 25.99 -27.19 -6.94
C SER A 655 24.87 -28.11 -6.45
N LEU A 656 24.82 -29.36 -6.91
CA LEU A 656 23.78 -30.32 -6.52
C LEU A 656 24.22 -31.26 -5.40
N THR A 657 25.51 -31.63 -5.31
CA THR A 657 25.99 -32.53 -4.23
C THR A 657 25.71 -31.98 -2.84
N TYR A 658 25.72 -30.65 -2.68
CA TYR A 658 25.34 -29.97 -1.44
C TYR A 658 23.95 -30.36 -0.92
N HIS A 659 23.04 -30.68 -1.84
CA HIS A 659 21.65 -31.04 -1.61
C HIS A 659 21.42 -32.55 -1.50
N SER A 660 22.47 -33.36 -1.69
CA SER A 660 22.38 -34.82 -1.52
C SER A 660 22.00 -35.17 -0.08
N GLY A 661 21.07 -36.10 0.09
CA GLY A 661 20.46 -36.50 1.35
C GLY A 661 19.29 -35.61 1.82
N MET A 662 18.93 -34.56 1.08
CA MET A 662 17.83 -33.67 1.47
C MET A 662 16.48 -34.12 0.92
N LYS A 663 15.41 -33.82 1.65
CA LYS A 663 14.02 -34.06 1.24
C LYS A 663 13.56 -32.98 0.28
N PHE A 664 12.59 -33.30 -0.57
CA PHE A 664 11.97 -32.30 -1.44
C PHE A 664 11.02 -31.42 -0.64
N SER A 665 11.15 -30.10 -0.81
CA SER A 665 10.28 -29.09 -0.17
C SER A 665 9.52 -28.30 -1.23
N THR A 666 8.29 -27.94 -0.89
CA THR A 666 7.41 -27.02 -1.66
C THR A 666 6.87 -25.93 -0.73
N TYR A 667 6.26 -24.89 -1.29
CA TYR A 667 5.75 -23.77 -0.47
C TYR A 667 4.72 -24.22 0.58
N ASP A 668 3.96 -25.27 0.28
CA ASP A 668 2.93 -25.88 1.13
C ASP A 668 3.43 -27.07 1.96
N ARG A 669 4.69 -27.48 1.78
CA ARG A 669 5.29 -28.62 2.48
C ARG A 669 6.78 -28.40 2.72
N ASP A 670 7.10 -27.71 3.82
CA ASP A 670 8.46 -27.47 4.26
C ASP A 670 9.10 -28.72 4.87
N ARG A 671 10.25 -29.11 4.31
CA ARG A 671 11.03 -30.29 4.70
C ARG A 671 12.53 -30.02 4.62
N ASP A 672 12.94 -28.75 4.61
CA ASP A 672 14.34 -28.36 4.57
C ASP A 672 14.92 -28.24 6.00
N THR A 673 16.20 -27.84 6.11
CA THR A 673 16.90 -27.73 7.41
C THR A 673 17.08 -26.29 7.88
N TYR A 674 16.48 -25.32 7.17
CA TYR A 674 16.55 -23.91 7.50
C TYR A 674 15.40 -23.51 8.44
N GLN A 675 15.50 -22.32 9.06
CA GLN A 675 14.46 -21.85 9.99
C GLN A 675 13.20 -21.35 9.27
N GLN A 676 13.32 -20.99 7.99
CA GLN A 676 12.24 -20.51 7.15
C GLN A 676 12.10 -21.44 5.93
N ASN A 677 10.91 -21.51 5.35
CA ASN A 677 10.66 -22.37 4.20
C ASN A 677 11.38 -21.85 2.94
N CYS A 678 12.46 -22.50 2.54
CA CYS A 678 13.28 -22.08 1.40
C CYS A 678 12.56 -22.22 0.05
N ALA A 679 11.62 -23.15 -0.07
CA ALA A 679 10.81 -23.31 -1.27
C ALA A 679 9.83 -22.13 -1.46
N SER A 680 9.34 -21.58 -0.34
CA SER A 680 8.54 -20.34 -0.35
C SER A 680 9.41 -19.12 -0.68
N LEU A 681 10.57 -18.99 -0.03
CA LEU A 681 11.49 -17.86 -0.25
C LEU A 681 12.06 -17.81 -1.68
N SER A 682 12.36 -18.98 -2.25
CA SER A 682 12.99 -19.10 -3.58
C SER A 682 11.98 -19.27 -4.71
N ALA A 683 10.68 -19.21 -4.39
CA ALA A 683 9.56 -19.35 -5.31
C ALA A 683 9.69 -20.54 -6.29
N GLY A 684 9.98 -21.73 -5.74
CA GLY A 684 10.07 -22.99 -6.49
C GLY A 684 10.40 -24.17 -5.58
N GLY A 685 9.89 -25.36 -5.92
CA GLY A 685 10.17 -26.59 -5.19
C GLY A 685 11.54 -27.19 -5.55
N PHE A 686 12.30 -27.61 -4.55
CA PHE A 686 13.61 -28.23 -4.73
C PHE A 686 14.02 -29.06 -3.51
N TRP A 687 15.12 -29.80 -3.61
CA TRP A 687 15.77 -30.45 -2.47
C TRP A 687 16.62 -29.42 -1.72
N PHE A 688 16.04 -28.70 -0.76
CA PHE A 688 16.74 -27.63 -0.04
C PHE A 688 17.45 -28.17 1.22
N ARG A 689 18.61 -27.56 1.54
CA ARG A 689 19.34 -27.81 2.81
C ARG A 689 19.25 -26.60 3.74
N ALA A 690 20.25 -25.73 3.77
CA ALA A 690 20.16 -24.38 4.34
C ALA A 690 19.84 -23.44 3.18
N CYS A 691 18.63 -23.59 2.65
CA CYS A 691 18.24 -23.16 1.31
C CYS A 691 19.12 -23.80 0.23
N HIS A 692 19.77 -23.03 -0.64
CA HIS A 692 20.29 -23.59 -1.88
C HIS A 692 21.58 -22.99 -2.43
N LEU A 693 22.37 -23.89 -3.02
CA LEU A 693 23.42 -23.60 -4.00
C LEU A 693 22.94 -23.83 -5.44
N ALA A 694 21.84 -24.56 -5.61
CA ALA A 694 21.13 -24.76 -6.86
C ALA A 694 19.62 -24.73 -6.62
N ASN A 695 18.88 -24.04 -7.50
CA ASN A 695 17.43 -24.16 -7.61
C ASN A 695 17.06 -23.93 -9.08
N LEU A 696 16.87 -25.01 -9.83
CA LEU A 696 16.53 -24.94 -11.25
C LEU A 696 15.03 -24.65 -11.47
N ASN A 697 14.24 -24.65 -10.40
CA ASN A 697 12.79 -24.50 -10.40
C ASN A 697 12.32 -23.13 -9.89
N GLY A 698 13.23 -22.20 -9.57
CA GLY A 698 12.86 -20.86 -9.13
C GLY A 698 12.25 -19.99 -10.24
N PRO A 699 11.93 -18.72 -9.99
CA PRO A 699 11.29 -17.86 -10.99
C PRO A 699 12.17 -17.70 -12.24
N TYR A 700 11.56 -17.58 -13.42
CA TYR A 700 12.31 -17.35 -14.65
C TYR A 700 12.74 -15.88 -14.73
N LEU A 701 13.91 -15.54 -14.19
CA LEU A 701 14.48 -14.19 -14.24
C LEU A 701 15.51 -14.10 -15.38
N ARG A 702 15.61 -12.93 -16.02
CA ARG A 702 16.38 -12.74 -17.25
C ARG A 702 17.82 -12.29 -16.98
N GLY A 703 18.66 -13.19 -16.47
CA GLY A 703 20.08 -12.94 -16.23
C GLY A 703 20.36 -12.34 -14.85
N ALA A 704 21.24 -11.34 -14.78
CA ALA A 704 21.66 -10.74 -13.51
C ALA A 704 20.51 -10.00 -12.80
N HIS A 705 20.39 -10.18 -11.49
CA HIS A 705 19.39 -9.53 -10.64
C HIS A 705 19.95 -9.26 -9.24
N LEU A 706 19.28 -8.39 -8.48
CA LEU A 706 19.77 -7.94 -7.16
C LEU A 706 19.28 -8.80 -6.00
N SER A 707 18.24 -9.61 -6.21
CA SER A 707 17.71 -10.52 -5.22
C SER A 707 18.65 -11.71 -5.01
N TYR A 708 19.04 -11.95 -3.76
CA TYR A 708 19.91 -13.07 -3.41
C TYR A 708 19.16 -14.40 -3.58
N GLY A 709 19.73 -15.33 -4.34
CA GLY A 709 19.23 -16.69 -4.49
C GLY A 709 17.87 -16.82 -5.19
N SER A 710 17.35 -15.75 -5.78
CA SER A 710 16.07 -15.81 -6.50
C SER A 710 16.30 -16.16 -7.96
N GLY A 711 15.54 -17.10 -8.52
CA GLY A 711 15.58 -17.39 -9.95
C GLY A 711 16.02 -18.80 -10.28
N ILE A 712 16.44 -19.03 -11.52
CA ILE A 712 17.02 -20.29 -11.97
C ILE A 712 18.50 -20.30 -11.61
N ILE A 713 18.83 -20.82 -10.43
CA ILE A 713 20.14 -20.64 -9.81
C ILE A 713 21.02 -21.88 -9.96
N TRP A 714 22.28 -21.64 -10.36
CA TRP A 714 23.39 -22.59 -10.26
C TRP A 714 24.67 -21.88 -9.80
N SER A 715 24.97 -21.98 -8.50
CA SER A 715 26.00 -21.17 -7.87
C SER A 715 27.42 -21.43 -8.41
N GLY A 716 27.72 -22.67 -8.81
CA GLY A 716 29.03 -23.10 -9.30
C GLY A 716 29.44 -22.44 -10.62
N TRP A 717 28.49 -21.86 -11.37
CA TRP A 717 28.75 -21.24 -12.66
C TRP A 717 28.53 -19.72 -12.67
N LYS A 718 27.31 -19.25 -12.34
CA LYS A 718 26.95 -17.82 -12.41
C LYS A 718 26.66 -17.20 -11.04
N GLY A 719 26.85 -17.94 -9.96
CA GLY A 719 26.59 -17.47 -8.59
C GLY A 719 25.10 -17.42 -8.23
N LEU A 720 24.77 -16.67 -7.18
CA LEU A 720 23.41 -16.60 -6.61
C LEU A 720 22.62 -15.35 -7.03
N TYR A 721 23.21 -14.48 -7.85
CA TYR A 721 22.63 -13.21 -8.31
C TYR A 721 22.38 -13.21 -9.83
N TYR A 722 22.33 -14.40 -10.44
CA TYR A 722 22.12 -14.58 -11.86
C TYR A 722 21.18 -15.75 -12.10
N SER A 723 20.10 -15.49 -12.81
CA SER A 723 19.14 -16.51 -13.25
C SER A 723 19.45 -16.95 -14.67
N LEU A 724 19.59 -18.26 -14.84
CA LEU A 724 19.90 -18.90 -16.11
C LEU A 724 18.78 -18.74 -17.14
N LYS A 725 19.16 -18.78 -18.42
CA LYS A 725 18.23 -18.74 -19.56
C LYS A 725 17.59 -20.10 -19.79
N SER A 726 18.35 -21.18 -19.71
CA SER A 726 17.82 -22.52 -19.97
C SER A 726 18.42 -23.55 -19.03
N THR A 727 17.60 -24.51 -18.62
CA THR A 727 18.01 -25.66 -17.81
C THR A 727 17.30 -26.91 -18.27
N GLU A 728 18.04 -28.01 -18.35
CA GLU A 728 17.48 -29.33 -18.65
C GLU A 728 18.13 -30.36 -17.73
N MET A 729 17.32 -31.04 -16.92
CA MET A 729 17.75 -32.21 -16.17
C MET A 729 17.31 -33.45 -16.92
N LYS A 730 18.23 -34.39 -17.17
CA LYS A 730 17.94 -35.64 -17.87
C LYS A 730 18.73 -36.80 -17.31
N ILE A 731 18.12 -37.98 -17.32
CA ILE A 731 18.68 -39.20 -16.74
C ILE A 731 18.84 -40.28 -17.80
N ARG A 732 19.87 -41.09 -17.66
CA ARG A 732 20.14 -42.23 -18.52
C ARG A 732 20.60 -43.41 -17.69
N ARG A 733 20.25 -44.62 -18.13
CA ARG A 733 20.61 -45.86 -17.47
C ARG A 733 22.12 -46.11 -17.59
N VAL A 734 22.75 -46.56 -16.50
CA VAL A 734 24.18 -46.90 -16.44
C VAL A 734 24.41 -48.41 -16.55
#